data_AF-A0A9Q0C0G2-F1
#
_entry.id   AF-A0A9Q0C0G2-F1
#
_cell.length_a   1.000
_cell.length_b   1.000
_cell.length_c   1.000
_cell.angle_alpha   90.00
_cell.angle_beta   90.00
_cell.angle_gamma   90.00
#
_symmetry.space_group_name_H-M   'P 1'
#
loop_
_entity.id
_entity.type
_entity.pdbx_description
1 polymer ?
#
loop_
_entity_poly.entity_id
_entity_poly.type
_entity_poly.pdbx_seq_one_letter_code
_entity_poly.pdbx_strand_id
1 'polypeptide(L)'
;MFTGIVEELGRVAALEDQGDAVRLTIAAEVVLGDARLGDSIAVNGCCLTIATRTDEAFTADVMHETLRATGIGDLGVGDEVNLERAVTPQTRLGGHLVQGHVDATGEVRRRTPSEHWEVVEVAAPDELMPYLVPKGSITVDGVSLTVVDVLDDGFTVSLIPETLARTTLGRRQPGESVNLEADVIAKHRRRAPDHLARDPRQRLRLRLRGRRPAPTRLGVAGRHRRQRAAVQRLPRRHRRRRRAGAAVRPGRAPGVLPPHQRVRLAALAGRAPRPDGRLRRHDARDHAAVGHPRRAGRVPPCGGRGDRRGAVGLQRHRCRLPGAALVLLVRRVDLRRLDAGDVRHGPRLDRLLAGLDRRRRRRRPAAVALGLLPDGRAVRRLHRPGPLGLRRLAARVAHRAARPDTCEGDHLGMSIQDLREEQHGGVRLDPVERAIADIAAGKAVVVVDDETRENEGDIIFAAARATPELMAFTVRHSSGVICVPMPADMLERLEIPLMTPHNRDKLRTAYTVSVDARDGVSTGISAADRAHTARVLADSATEPWELTRPGHVFPLRYREGGVLVRRGHTEAAVDLARLAGLTPAGVLVEVVNDDGTMKRAPELREFADEHGLAMISIDDLVHHRRKVENHVERVALTHLPTDHGDFEAYGYRITVDGSEHVALVLGDLGGDEPVLTRVHSECLTGDVFGSQRCDCGPQLRESMDLIRAEGRGVVVYLRGHEGRGIGLVAKLQAYQLQDGGRDTVDANLDLGLPADARHYGAATQVLKDLGVHDVRLLTNNPDKVSSLETYGVHVAERVPLTPRPNGHNIDYLRTKRDRMGHDLDGLDAPADEASDQHPDDSEEQQ
;
A
#
# COMPACT_ATOMS: atom_id res chain seq x y z
N MET A 1 -13.86 10.84 -21.64
CA MET A 1 -14.60 10.55 -20.40
C MET A 1 -15.67 11.60 -20.26
N PHE A 2 -16.87 11.16 -19.96
CA PHE A 2 -18.10 11.93 -19.92
C PHE A 2 -18.87 11.53 -18.66
N THR A 3 -20.00 12.19 -18.40
CA THR A 3 -20.87 11.90 -17.24
C THR A 3 -22.24 11.35 -17.63
N GLY A 4 -22.57 11.40 -18.91
CA GLY A 4 -23.90 11.12 -19.45
C GLY A 4 -24.91 12.23 -19.14
N ILE A 5 -24.44 13.45 -18.87
CA ILE A 5 -25.29 14.63 -18.67
C ILE A 5 -25.22 15.45 -19.95
N VAL A 6 -26.27 15.31 -20.76
CA VAL A 6 -26.41 16.02 -22.04
C VAL A 6 -26.43 17.53 -21.80
N GLU A 7 -25.51 18.23 -22.47
CA GLU A 7 -25.37 19.68 -22.36
C GLU A 7 -26.28 20.40 -23.36
N GLU A 8 -26.41 19.86 -24.58
CA GLU A 8 -27.32 20.37 -25.61
C GLU A 8 -27.79 19.27 -26.57
N LEU A 9 -28.82 19.61 -27.36
CA LEU A 9 -29.22 18.84 -28.54
C LEU A 9 -28.61 19.48 -29.78
N GLY A 10 -27.66 18.79 -30.40
CA GLY A 10 -27.12 19.17 -31.71
C GLY A 10 -28.00 18.67 -32.85
N ARG A 11 -27.68 19.09 -34.08
CA ARG A 11 -28.33 18.60 -35.31
C ARG A 11 -27.31 18.16 -36.36
N VAL A 12 -27.52 17.01 -36.98
CA VAL A 12 -26.71 16.55 -38.11
C VAL A 12 -26.95 17.48 -39.31
N ALA A 13 -25.92 18.21 -39.70
CA ALA A 13 -25.97 19.21 -40.77
C ALA A 13 -25.52 18.64 -42.12
N ALA A 14 -24.55 17.72 -42.13
CA ALA A 14 -24.06 17.03 -43.32
C ALA A 14 -23.42 15.68 -42.99
N LEU A 15 -23.45 14.78 -43.97
CA LEU A 15 -22.81 13.46 -43.98
C LEU A 15 -22.03 13.34 -45.30
N GLU A 16 -20.72 13.19 -45.24
CA GLU A 16 -19.86 13.03 -46.41
C GLU A 16 -19.16 11.68 -46.39
N ASP A 17 -19.45 10.81 -47.36
CA ASP A 17 -18.76 9.53 -47.54
C ASP A 17 -17.29 9.76 -47.97
N GLN A 18 -16.35 9.17 -47.22
CA GLN A 18 -14.91 9.20 -47.50
C GLN A 18 -14.38 7.80 -47.92
N GLY A 19 -15.25 6.80 -48.07
CA GLY A 19 -14.94 5.44 -48.49
C GLY A 19 -14.81 4.44 -47.35
N ASP A 20 -13.85 4.62 -46.43
CA ASP A 20 -13.67 3.79 -45.23
C ASP A 20 -14.12 4.48 -43.92
N ALA A 21 -14.58 5.72 -44.02
CA ALA A 21 -15.15 6.54 -42.96
C ALA A 21 -16.24 7.47 -43.52
N VAL A 22 -17.09 8.01 -42.64
CA VAL A 22 -18.01 9.10 -42.95
C VAL A 22 -17.60 10.32 -42.14
N ARG A 23 -17.49 11.48 -42.79
CA ARG A 23 -17.35 12.76 -42.10
C ARG A 23 -18.74 13.27 -41.72
N LEU A 24 -19.00 13.27 -40.42
CA LEU A 24 -20.23 13.75 -39.79
C LEU A 24 -20.06 15.21 -39.41
N THR A 25 -20.93 16.10 -39.89
CA THR A 25 -20.98 17.52 -39.50
C THR A 25 -22.18 17.76 -38.61
N ILE A 26 -21.97 18.34 -37.43
CA ILE A 26 -23.00 18.58 -36.40
C ILE A 26 -23.04 20.07 -36.06
N ALA A 27 -24.22 20.68 -36.21
CA ALA A 27 -24.51 22.01 -35.72
C ALA A 27 -24.74 21.98 -34.21
N ALA A 28 -24.06 22.87 -33.48
CA ALA A 28 -23.98 22.90 -32.02
C ALA A 28 -23.49 24.29 -31.54
N GLU A 29 -23.84 24.72 -30.33
CA GLU A 29 -23.44 26.03 -29.79
C GLU A 29 -22.74 25.89 -28.43
N VAL A 30 -23.38 25.20 -27.48
CA VAL A 30 -22.93 25.12 -26.08
C VAL A 30 -21.63 24.33 -25.93
N VAL A 31 -21.49 23.18 -26.61
CA VAL A 31 -20.29 22.33 -26.51
C VAL A 31 -19.10 22.91 -27.29
N LEU A 32 -19.32 23.89 -28.19
CA LEU A 32 -18.24 24.54 -28.94
C LEU A 32 -17.61 25.73 -28.21
N GLY A 33 -18.19 26.19 -27.09
CA GLY A 33 -17.72 27.37 -26.37
C GLY A 33 -16.25 27.32 -25.92
N ASP A 34 -15.75 26.14 -25.53
CA ASP A 34 -14.36 25.93 -25.09
C ASP A 34 -13.63 24.73 -25.74
N ALA A 35 -14.35 23.86 -26.43
CA ALA A 35 -13.79 22.70 -27.13
C ALA A 35 -12.84 23.10 -28.28
N ARG A 36 -11.80 22.29 -28.49
CA ARG A 36 -10.69 22.55 -29.42
C ARG A 36 -10.57 21.45 -30.46
N LEU A 37 -9.81 21.70 -31.52
CA LEU A 37 -9.45 20.66 -32.49
C LEU A 37 -8.69 19.53 -31.76
N GLY A 38 -9.13 18.29 -31.96
CA GLY A 38 -8.60 17.12 -31.25
C GLY A 38 -9.24 16.83 -29.88
N ASP A 39 -10.11 17.69 -29.36
CA ASP A 39 -10.94 17.35 -28.19
C ASP A 39 -12.06 16.37 -28.59
N SER A 40 -12.66 15.72 -27.60
CA SER A 40 -13.72 14.73 -27.80
C SER A 40 -15.08 15.23 -27.30
N ILE A 41 -16.11 15.02 -28.12
CA ILE A 41 -17.52 15.23 -27.79
C ILE A 41 -18.22 13.87 -27.85
N ALA A 42 -19.06 13.55 -26.86
CA ALA A 42 -19.95 12.41 -26.93
C ALA A 42 -21.16 12.78 -27.78
N VAL A 43 -21.39 12.03 -28.85
CA VAL A 43 -22.54 12.17 -29.77
C VAL A 43 -23.40 10.94 -29.62
N ASN A 44 -24.61 11.07 -29.07
CA ASN A 44 -25.45 9.93 -28.66
C ASN A 44 -24.68 8.87 -27.85
N GLY A 45 -23.73 9.28 -27.01
CA GLY A 45 -22.86 8.38 -26.22
C GLY A 45 -21.67 7.78 -26.97
N CYS A 46 -21.45 8.11 -28.24
CA CYS A 46 -20.23 7.73 -28.97
C CYS A 46 -19.17 8.85 -28.85
N CYS A 47 -17.97 8.51 -28.37
CA CYS A 47 -16.84 9.45 -28.27
C CYS A 47 -16.30 9.79 -29.67
N LEU A 48 -16.57 11.00 -30.16
CA LEU A 48 -16.09 11.48 -31.46
C LEU A 48 -15.08 12.63 -31.28
N THR A 49 -14.00 12.59 -32.05
CA THR A 49 -12.93 13.60 -32.01
C THR A 49 -13.21 14.73 -33.02
N ILE A 50 -13.08 15.98 -32.59
CA ILE A 50 -13.27 17.16 -33.45
C ILE A 50 -12.14 17.24 -34.49
N ALA A 51 -12.48 17.02 -35.75
CA ALA A 51 -11.58 17.12 -36.89
C ALA A 51 -11.45 18.57 -37.39
N THR A 52 -12.57 19.26 -37.58
CA THR A 52 -12.64 20.72 -37.83
C THR A 52 -13.78 21.34 -37.03
N ARG A 53 -13.75 22.67 -36.83
CA ARG A 53 -14.87 23.40 -36.23
C ARG A 53 -14.99 24.82 -36.77
N THR A 54 -16.19 25.35 -36.65
CA THR A 54 -16.59 26.75 -36.76
C THR A 54 -17.22 27.18 -35.43
N ASP A 55 -17.79 28.38 -35.36
CA ASP A 55 -18.51 28.85 -34.16
C ASP A 55 -19.92 28.21 -34.04
N GLU A 56 -20.46 27.63 -35.12
CA GLU A 56 -21.84 27.08 -35.19
C GLU A 56 -21.91 25.55 -35.42
N ALA A 57 -20.79 24.93 -35.79
CA ALA A 57 -20.73 23.50 -36.13
C ALA A 57 -19.33 22.91 -36.01
N PHE A 58 -19.25 21.60 -35.76
CA PHE A 58 -18.01 20.81 -35.82
C PHE A 58 -18.14 19.61 -36.76
N THR A 59 -16.99 19.07 -37.18
CA THR A 59 -16.92 17.80 -37.92
C THR A 59 -16.18 16.73 -37.12
N ALA A 60 -16.56 15.48 -37.33
CA ALA A 60 -15.85 14.31 -36.84
C ALA A 60 -15.78 13.24 -37.93
N ASP A 61 -14.62 12.59 -38.07
CA ASP A 61 -14.42 11.48 -39.00
C ASP A 61 -14.75 10.16 -38.29
N VAL A 62 -15.82 9.49 -38.72
CA VAL A 62 -16.37 8.29 -38.08
C VAL A 62 -16.01 7.05 -38.92
N MET A 63 -15.17 6.17 -38.36
CA MET A 63 -14.73 4.95 -39.03
C MET A 63 -15.87 3.93 -39.21
N HIS A 64 -15.80 3.12 -40.27
CA HIS A 64 -16.81 2.12 -40.60
C HIS A 64 -17.17 1.15 -39.45
N GLU A 65 -16.22 0.76 -38.59
CA GLU A 65 -16.53 -0.10 -37.44
C GLU A 65 -17.42 0.62 -36.42
N THR A 66 -17.19 1.92 -36.16
CA THR A 66 -18.05 2.75 -35.30
C THR A 66 -19.45 2.93 -35.90
N LEU A 67 -19.55 3.13 -37.22
CA LEU A 67 -20.84 3.21 -37.92
C LEU A 67 -21.62 1.89 -37.83
N ARG A 68 -20.93 0.75 -37.79
CA ARG A 68 -21.54 -0.59 -37.68
C ARG A 68 -21.93 -0.95 -36.24
N ALA A 69 -21.12 -0.55 -35.26
CA ALA A 69 -21.28 -0.93 -33.86
C ALA A 69 -22.21 0.02 -33.07
N THR A 70 -22.62 1.15 -33.66
CA THR A 70 -23.41 2.20 -32.99
C THR A 70 -24.50 2.74 -33.90
N GLY A 71 -25.57 3.29 -33.32
CA GLY A 71 -26.63 4.01 -34.03
C GLY A 71 -26.19 5.33 -34.69
N ILE A 72 -24.89 5.65 -34.76
CA ILE A 72 -24.37 6.74 -35.60
C ILE A 72 -24.53 6.39 -37.09
N GLY A 73 -24.46 5.10 -37.46
CA GLY A 73 -24.67 4.65 -38.84
C GLY A 73 -26.09 4.86 -39.36
N ASP A 74 -27.08 5.00 -38.48
CA ASP A 74 -28.50 5.19 -38.81
C ASP A 74 -28.89 6.68 -38.93
N LEU A 75 -27.99 7.62 -38.62
CA LEU A 75 -28.28 9.06 -38.63
C LEU A 75 -28.41 9.62 -40.06
N GLY A 76 -29.46 10.41 -40.27
CA GLY A 76 -29.68 11.23 -41.47
C GLY A 76 -29.38 12.71 -41.26
N VAL A 77 -29.27 13.45 -42.37
CA VAL A 77 -29.20 14.92 -42.31
C VAL A 77 -30.52 15.48 -41.79
N GLY A 78 -30.43 16.30 -40.74
CA GLY A 78 -31.57 16.86 -40.03
C GLY A 78 -31.84 16.21 -38.67
N ASP A 79 -31.26 15.05 -38.36
CA ASP A 79 -31.51 14.33 -37.11
C ASP A 79 -30.91 15.06 -35.90
N GLU A 80 -31.54 14.88 -34.74
CA GLU A 80 -31.09 15.45 -33.46
C GLU A 80 -30.23 14.46 -32.69
N VAL A 81 -29.19 14.98 -32.03
CA VAL A 81 -28.20 14.18 -31.28
C VAL A 81 -27.95 14.78 -29.91
N ASN A 82 -27.80 13.94 -28.89
CA ASN A 82 -27.36 14.34 -27.56
C ASN A 82 -25.86 14.65 -27.60
N LEU A 83 -25.45 15.84 -27.12
CA LEU A 83 -24.06 16.27 -27.06
C LEU A 83 -23.60 16.51 -25.61
N GLU A 84 -22.39 16.05 -25.28
CA GLU A 84 -21.69 16.32 -24.02
C GLU A 84 -20.17 16.46 -24.28
N ARG A 85 -19.51 17.45 -23.67
CA ARG A 85 -18.05 17.62 -23.73
C ARG A 85 -17.31 16.61 -22.87
N ALA A 86 -16.09 16.26 -23.27
CA ALA A 86 -15.21 15.49 -22.40
C ALA A 86 -14.90 16.28 -21.11
N VAL A 87 -15.15 15.67 -19.96
CA VAL A 87 -15.02 16.34 -18.66
C VAL A 87 -13.59 16.37 -18.14
N THR A 88 -13.24 17.45 -17.43
CA THR A 88 -11.96 17.58 -16.73
C THR A 88 -11.97 16.81 -15.40
N PRO A 89 -10.81 16.44 -14.84
CA PRO A 89 -10.74 15.80 -13.51
C PRO A 89 -11.34 16.62 -12.35
N GLN A 90 -11.58 17.92 -12.56
CA GLN A 90 -12.20 18.83 -11.59
C GLN A 90 -13.71 19.02 -11.80
N THR A 91 -14.26 18.46 -12.88
CA THR A 91 -15.69 18.57 -13.20
C THR A 91 -16.50 17.73 -12.22
N ARG A 92 -17.60 18.29 -11.70
CA ARG A 92 -18.54 17.52 -10.86
C ARG A 92 -19.22 16.47 -11.71
N LEU A 93 -19.14 15.19 -11.29
CA LEU A 93 -19.86 14.10 -11.93
C LEU A 93 -21.36 14.26 -11.64
N GLY A 94 -22.12 14.77 -12.62
CA GLY A 94 -23.57 14.92 -12.51
C GLY A 94 -24.34 13.63 -12.76
N GLY A 95 -23.76 12.71 -13.53
CA GLY A 95 -24.24 11.34 -13.76
C GLY A 95 -23.26 10.30 -13.23
N HIS A 96 -22.85 9.34 -14.07
CA HIS A 96 -21.87 8.30 -13.73
C HIS A 96 -20.65 8.35 -14.65
N LEU A 97 -19.64 7.50 -14.45
CA LEU A 97 -18.45 7.51 -15.32
C LEU A 97 -18.75 6.85 -16.66
N VAL A 98 -18.80 7.64 -17.73
CA VAL A 98 -19.06 7.21 -19.11
C VAL A 98 -17.77 7.34 -19.94
N GLN A 99 -17.40 6.31 -20.70
CA GLN A 99 -16.22 6.36 -21.57
C GLN A 99 -16.52 7.04 -22.91
N GLY A 100 -17.77 6.92 -23.37
CA GLY A 100 -18.18 7.19 -24.74
C GLY A 100 -17.88 5.98 -25.65
N HIS A 101 -17.90 4.78 -25.07
CA HIS A 101 -17.68 3.51 -25.73
C HIS A 101 -18.98 2.72 -25.67
N VAL A 102 -19.81 2.90 -26.70
CA VAL A 102 -21.03 2.12 -26.91
C VAL A 102 -20.67 0.63 -26.92
N ASP A 103 -21.23 -0.14 -25.98
CA ASP A 103 -20.98 -1.58 -25.86
C ASP A 103 -21.85 -2.38 -26.83
N ALA A 104 -23.07 -1.87 -27.09
CA ALA A 104 -24.06 -2.47 -27.97
C ALA A 104 -25.13 -1.43 -28.36
N THR A 105 -25.90 -1.73 -29.41
CA THR A 105 -27.20 -1.09 -29.64
C THR A 105 -28.32 -1.90 -28.99
N GLY A 106 -29.37 -1.21 -28.54
CA GLY A 106 -30.62 -1.76 -28.03
C GLY A 106 -31.82 -1.16 -28.75
N GLU A 107 -33.03 -1.60 -28.39
CA GLU A 107 -34.28 -1.15 -29.02
C GLU A 107 -35.26 -0.65 -27.96
N VAL A 108 -35.84 0.54 -28.13
CA VAL A 108 -36.96 0.99 -27.29
C VAL A 108 -38.17 0.09 -27.58
N ARG A 109 -38.63 -0.69 -26.60
CA ARG A 109 -39.77 -1.61 -26.79
C ARG A 109 -41.10 -1.03 -26.39
N ARG A 110 -41.13 -0.30 -25.27
CA ARG A 110 -42.38 0.16 -24.66
C ARG A 110 -42.15 1.42 -23.85
N ARG A 111 -43.13 2.31 -23.93
CA ARG A 111 -43.19 3.58 -23.18
C ARG A 111 -44.46 3.59 -22.34
N THR A 112 -44.32 3.86 -21.04
CA THR A 112 -45.43 3.87 -20.07
C THR A 112 -45.44 5.21 -19.31
N PRO A 113 -46.26 6.18 -19.74
CA PRO A 113 -46.40 7.46 -19.08
C PRO A 113 -46.98 7.35 -17.66
N SER A 114 -46.50 8.20 -16.76
CA SER A 114 -47.03 8.44 -15.41
C SER A 114 -47.24 9.94 -15.19
N GLU A 115 -47.83 10.33 -14.07
CA GLU A 115 -48.15 11.73 -13.74
C GLU A 115 -46.90 12.64 -13.63
N HIS A 116 -45.74 12.06 -13.29
CA HIS A 116 -44.51 12.81 -12.96
C HIS A 116 -43.22 12.28 -13.62
N TRP A 117 -43.28 11.17 -14.35
CA TRP A 117 -42.16 10.56 -15.08
C TRP A 117 -42.69 9.60 -16.14
N GLU A 118 -41.81 9.06 -16.98
CA GLU A 118 -42.16 8.04 -17.97
C GLU A 118 -41.25 6.82 -17.82
N VAL A 119 -41.81 5.62 -17.75
CA VAL A 119 -41.02 4.38 -17.71
C VAL A 119 -40.83 3.87 -19.13
N VAL A 120 -39.57 3.72 -19.54
CA VAL A 120 -39.18 3.21 -20.85
C VAL A 120 -38.53 1.84 -20.68
N GLU A 121 -39.00 0.88 -21.46
CA GLU A 121 -38.49 -0.48 -21.55
C GLU A 121 -37.59 -0.59 -22.79
N VAL A 122 -36.36 -1.08 -22.60
CA VAL A 122 -35.33 -1.15 -23.63
C VAL A 122 -34.83 -2.59 -23.74
N ALA A 123 -34.87 -3.15 -24.95
CA ALA A 123 -34.23 -4.42 -25.30
C ALA A 123 -32.71 -4.26 -25.23
N ALA A 124 -32.00 -5.23 -24.67
CA ALA A 124 -30.54 -5.24 -24.64
C ALA A 124 -30.01 -6.62 -25.08
N PRO A 125 -28.91 -6.69 -25.86
CA PRO A 125 -28.33 -7.98 -26.24
C PRO A 125 -27.81 -8.77 -25.02
N ASP A 126 -27.87 -10.11 -25.12
CA ASP A 126 -27.40 -11.06 -24.10
C ASP A 126 -25.97 -10.79 -23.58
N GLU A 127 -25.12 -10.20 -24.42
CA GLU A 127 -23.74 -9.84 -24.08
C GLU A 127 -23.66 -8.69 -23.06
N LEU A 128 -24.63 -7.76 -23.09
CA LEU A 128 -24.72 -6.61 -22.19
C LEU A 128 -25.43 -6.94 -20.87
N MET A 129 -26.40 -7.85 -20.91
CA MET A 129 -27.24 -8.25 -19.75
C MET A 129 -26.46 -8.49 -18.44
N PRO A 130 -25.27 -9.15 -18.42
CA PRO A 130 -24.52 -9.40 -17.18
C PRO A 130 -23.90 -8.16 -16.53
N TYR A 131 -23.91 -7.00 -17.20
CA TYR A 131 -23.44 -5.73 -16.67
C TYR A 131 -24.58 -4.83 -16.18
N LEU A 132 -25.84 -5.21 -16.45
CA LEU A 132 -27.01 -4.51 -15.95
C LEU A 132 -27.24 -4.87 -14.48
N VAL A 133 -27.31 -3.85 -13.63
CA VAL A 133 -27.53 -4.01 -12.18
C VAL A 133 -28.81 -3.27 -11.80
N PRO A 134 -29.80 -3.90 -11.14
CA PRO A 134 -30.96 -3.18 -10.62
C PRO A 134 -30.52 -2.05 -9.69
N LYS A 135 -31.03 -0.83 -9.93
CA LYS A 135 -30.63 0.43 -9.28
C LYS A 135 -29.17 0.87 -9.55
N GLY A 136 -28.47 0.22 -10.48
CA GLY A 136 -27.20 0.68 -11.03
C GLY A 136 -27.39 1.68 -12.19
N SER A 137 -26.28 2.21 -12.69
CA SER A 137 -26.25 3.15 -13.80
C SER A 137 -26.17 2.45 -15.16
N ILE A 138 -26.76 3.08 -16.18
CA ILE A 138 -26.58 2.77 -17.59
C ILE A 138 -26.64 4.06 -18.41
N THR A 139 -25.94 4.10 -19.52
CA THR A 139 -26.06 5.16 -20.53
C THR A 139 -26.95 4.69 -21.67
N VAL A 140 -27.95 5.50 -22.07
CA VAL A 140 -28.80 5.26 -23.25
C VAL A 140 -28.77 6.50 -24.15
N ASP A 141 -28.33 6.38 -25.40
CA ASP A 141 -28.04 7.51 -26.31
C ASP A 141 -27.16 8.61 -25.67
N GLY A 142 -26.20 8.25 -24.82
CA GLY A 142 -25.37 9.20 -24.08
C GLY A 142 -26.02 9.79 -22.82
N VAL A 143 -27.25 9.40 -22.47
CA VAL A 143 -27.95 9.86 -21.26
C VAL A 143 -27.71 8.89 -20.11
N SER A 144 -27.13 9.38 -19.00
CA SER A 144 -26.93 8.64 -17.75
C SER A 144 -28.27 8.45 -17.02
N LEU A 145 -28.69 7.19 -16.89
CA LEU A 145 -29.95 6.79 -16.28
C LEU A 145 -29.74 5.71 -15.21
N THR A 146 -30.69 5.61 -14.27
CA THR A 146 -30.73 4.51 -13.30
C THR A 146 -31.61 3.38 -13.83
N VAL A 147 -31.06 2.16 -13.88
CA VAL A 147 -31.83 0.95 -14.17
C VAL A 147 -32.87 0.74 -13.07
N VAL A 148 -34.15 0.81 -13.43
CA VAL A 148 -35.27 0.57 -12.51
C VAL A 148 -35.32 -0.93 -12.22
N ASP A 149 -35.54 -1.76 -13.23
CA ASP A 149 -35.54 -3.23 -13.11
C ASP A 149 -34.84 -3.84 -14.34
N VAL A 150 -34.22 -5.01 -14.16
CA VAL A 150 -33.62 -5.83 -15.23
C VAL A 150 -34.61 -6.95 -15.57
N LEU A 151 -34.87 -7.14 -16.86
CA LEU A 151 -35.77 -8.15 -17.43
C LEU A 151 -34.97 -9.34 -17.96
N ASP A 152 -35.63 -10.34 -18.54
CA ASP A 152 -34.94 -11.50 -19.12
C ASP A 152 -34.11 -11.14 -20.36
N ASP A 153 -34.53 -10.13 -21.14
CA ASP A 153 -33.95 -9.72 -22.42
C ASP A 153 -33.87 -8.18 -22.61
N GLY A 154 -33.79 -7.45 -21.49
CA GLY A 154 -33.74 -6.00 -21.49
C GLY A 154 -33.77 -5.38 -20.09
N PHE A 155 -34.12 -4.10 -20.01
CA PHE A 155 -34.23 -3.37 -18.75
C PHE A 155 -35.25 -2.23 -18.85
N THR A 156 -35.59 -1.64 -17.70
CA THR A 156 -36.45 -0.46 -17.63
C THR A 156 -35.70 0.72 -17.01
N VAL A 157 -35.98 1.93 -17.49
CA VAL A 157 -35.48 3.20 -16.95
C VAL A 157 -36.64 4.17 -16.75
N SER A 158 -36.50 5.11 -15.80
CA SER A 158 -37.46 6.21 -15.62
C SER A 158 -36.88 7.51 -16.15
N LEU A 159 -37.58 8.16 -17.07
CA LEU A 159 -37.25 9.48 -17.59
C LEU A 159 -38.04 10.54 -16.81
N ILE A 160 -37.32 11.47 -16.17
CA ILE A 160 -37.92 12.64 -15.50
C ILE A 160 -38.24 13.75 -16.52
N PRO A 161 -39.10 14.74 -16.18
CA PRO A 161 -39.50 15.79 -17.13
C PRO A 161 -38.33 16.55 -17.76
N GLU A 162 -37.25 16.79 -17.00
CA GLU A 162 -36.05 17.47 -17.53
C GLU A 162 -35.34 16.62 -18.61
N THR A 163 -35.21 15.30 -18.39
CA THR A 163 -34.63 14.36 -19.36
C THR A 163 -35.50 14.22 -20.61
N LEU A 164 -36.83 14.20 -20.44
CA LEU A 164 -37.79 14.18 -21.55
C LEU A 164 -37.74 15.47 -22.38
N ALA A 165 -37.49 16.61 -21.76
CA ALA A 165 -37.41 17.90 -22.45
C ALA A 165 -36.07 18.14 -23.16
N ARG A 166 -34.96 17.64 -22.59
CA ARG A 166 -33.60 17.99 -23.03
C ARG A 166 -32.83 16.92 -23.80
N THR A 167 -33.33 15.70 -23.91
CA THR A 167 -32.62 14.61 -24.59
C THR A 167 -33.46 13.98 -25.71
N THR A 168 -32.81 13.33 -26.68
CA THR A 168 -33.47 12.60 -27.77
C THR A 168 -34.47 11.55 -27.24
N LEU A 169 -34.21 10.99 -26.05
CA LEU A 169 -35.05 9.97 -25.40
C LEU A 169 -36.49 10.43 -25.14
N GLY A 170 -36.73 11.74 -25.02
CA GLY A 170 -38.10 12.27 -24.96
C GLY A 170 -38.91 11.95 -26.21
N ARG A 171 -38.25 11.86 -27.37
CA ARG A 171 -38.86 11.73 -28.71
C ARG A 171 -38.81 10.30 -29.27
N ARG A 172 -37.81 9.48 -28.88
CA ARG A 172 -37.63 8.07 -29.29
C ARG A 172 -38.91 7.23 -29.19
N GLN A 173 -39.40 6.66 -30.29
CA GLN A 173 -40.57 5.79 -30.31
C GLN A 173 -40.22 4.30 -30.13
N PRO A 174 -41.19 3.47 -29.73
CA PRO A 174 -41.04 2.02 -29.80
C PRO A 174 -40.61 1.54 -31.20
N GLY A 175 -39.60 0.66 -31.25
CA GLY A 175 -38.95 0.19 -32.49
C GLY A 175 -37.70 0.99 -32.89
N GLU A 176 -37.38 2.10 -32.23
CA GLU A 176 -36.14 2.86 -32.51
C GLU A 176 -34.92 2.27 -31.78
N SER A 177 -33.79 2.25 -32.50
CA SER A 177 -32.46 1.87 -32.00
C SER A 177 -31.90 2.94 -31.05
N VAL A 178 -31.18 2.50 -30.01
CA VAL A 178 -30.48 3.35 -29.05
C VAL A 178 -29.09 2.80 -28.73
N ASN A 179 -28.11 3.68 -28.54
CA ASN A 179 -26.77 3.31 -28.08
C ASN A 179 -26.78 2.98 -26.58
N LEU A 180 -26.17 1.86 -26.19
CA LEU A 180 -26.05 1.45 -24.78
C LEU A 180 -24.58 1.42 -24.34
N GLU A 181 -24.28 2.08 -23.22
CA GLU A 181 -23.01 1.90 -22.49
C GLU A 181 -23.29 1.54 -21.03
N ALA A 182 -22.83 0.37 -20.58
CA ALA A 182 -22.95 -0.07 -19.19
C ALA A 182 -21.94 0.63 -18.27
N ASP A 183 -22.23 0.67 -16.97
CA ASP A 183 -21.34 1.28 -15.97
C ASP A 183 -19.94 0.65 -15.96
N VAL A 184 -18.90 1.50 -15.99
CA VAL A 184 -17.48 1.11 -16.04
C VAL A 184 -17.06 0.22 -14.86
N ILE A 185 -17.62 0.45 -13.67
CA ILE A 185 -17.36 -0.36 -12.47
C ILE A 185 -17.95 -1.77 -12.65
N ALA A 186 -19.16 -1.87 -13.23
CA ALA A 186 -19.79 -3.15 -13.55
C ALA A 186 -18.95 -3.96 -14.57
N LYS A 187 -18.45 -3.30 -15.64
CA LYS A 187 -17.53 -3.90 -16.62
C LYS A 187 -16.28 -4.48 -15.96
N HIS A 188 -15.62 -3.71 -15.08
CA HIS A 188 -14.37 -4.14 -14.45
C HIS A 188 -14.56 -5.21 -13.37
N ARG A 189 -15.68 -5.20 -12.63
CA ARG A 189 -15.99 -6.23 -11.62
C ARG A 189 -16.03 -7.65 -12.21
N ARG A 190 -16.47 -7.80 -13.46
CA ARG A 190 -16.52 -9.10 -14.17
C ARG A 190 -15.20 -9.49 -14.87
N ARG A 191 -14.29 -8.52 -15.10
CA ARG A 191 -12.92 -8.76 -15.59
C ARG A 191 -11.92 -9.06 -14.47
N ALA A 192 -12.24 -8.76 -13.21
CA ALA A 192 -11.56 -9.38 -12.07
C ALA A 192 -11.72 -10.91 -12.21
N PRO A 193 -10.63 -11.70 -12.28
CA PRO A 193 -10.77 -13.13 -12.54
C PRO A 193 -11.58 -13.85 -11.46
N ASP A 194 -12.24 -14.95 -11.86
CA ASP A 194 -12.82 -15.97 -10.95
C ASP A 194 -11.76 -16.71 -10.09
N HIS A 195 -10.64 -16.08 -9.75
CA HIS A 195 -9.62 -16.62 -8.85
C HIS A 195 -9.96 -16.38 -7.37
N LEU A 196 -10.83 -15.41 -7.05
CA LEU A 196 -11.24 -15.09 -5.67
C LEU A 196 -12.52 -15.79 -5.19
N ALA A 197 -13.16 -16.62 -6.02
CA ALA A 197 -14.41 -17.31 -5.68
C ALA A 197 -14.49 -18.74 -6.27
N ARG A 198 -13.52 -19.61 -5.98
CA ARG A 198 -13.54 -21.03 -6.36
C ARG A 198 -13.41 -21.95 -5.14
N ASP A 199 -14.49 -22.08 -4.38
CA ASP A 199 -14.67 -23.17 -3.41
C ASP A 199 -14.67 -24.52 -4.16
N PRO A 200 -13.70 -25.43 -3.91
CA PRO A 200 -13.65 -26.74 -4.55
C PRO A 200 -14.88 -27.62 -4.25
N ARG A 201 -15.58 -27.37 -3.13
CA ARG A 201 -16.65 -28.26 -2.62
C ARG A 201 -17.94 -28.23 -3.45
N GLN A 202 -18.18 -27.18 -4.24
CA GLN A 202 -19.39 -27.09 -5.07
C GLN A 202 -19.38 -28.02 -6.30
N ARG A 203 -18.20 -28.45 -6.79
CA ARG A 203 -18.11 -29.32 -7.98
C ARG A 203 -18.68 -30.74 -7.77
N LEU A 204 -18.82 -31.21 -6.54
CA LEU A 204 -19.32 -32.56 -6.27
C LEU A 204 -20.86 -32.68 -6.26
N ARG A 205 -21.61 -31.57 -6.11
CA ARG A 205 -23.09 -31.60 -6.02
C ARG A 205 -23.84 -31.38 -7.34
N LEU A 206 -23.17 -30.84 -8.38
CA LEU A 206 -23.81 -30.53 -9.67
C LEU A 206 -23.60 -31.57 -10.78
N ARG A 207 -22.88 -32.67 -10.54
CA ARG A 207 -22.69 -33.76 -11.52
C ARG A 207 -23.66 -34.95 -11.38
N LEU A 208 -24.62 -34.91 -10.44
CA LEU A 208 -25.60 -35.99 -10.20
C LEU A 208 -27.08 -35.63 -10.48
N ARG A 209 -27.35 -34.52 -11.18
CA ARG A 209 -28.71 -34.16 -11.67
C ARG A 209 -28.69 -33.76 -13.14
N GLY A 210 -28.52 -34.73 -14.03
CA GLY A 210 -28.39 -34.41 -15.46
C GLY A 210 -28.39 -35.59 -16.45
N ARG A 211 -28.91 -36.78 -16.10
CA ARG A 211 -29.13 -37.88 -17.06
C ARG A 211 -30.47 -38.57 -16.82
N ARG A 212 -31.49 -38.17 -17.60
CA ARG A 212 -32.67 -39.00 -17.88
C ARG A 212 -32.36 -39.84 -19.13
N PRO A 213 -32.45 -41.18 -19.10
CA PRO A 213 -32.52 -41.99 -20.31
C PRO A 213 -33.91 -41.85 -20.96
N ALA A 214 -33.96 -41.88 -22.29
CA ALA A 214 -35.21 -42.04 -23.04
C ALA A 214 -35.73 -43.50 -22.94
N PRO A 215 -37.03 -43.76 -23.17
CA PRO A 215 -37.63 -45.07 -22.88
C PRO A 215 -37.49 -46.06 -24.05
N THR A 216 -37.03 -47.27 -23.77
CA THR A 216 -37.11 -48.41 -24.70
C THR A 216 -37.94 -49.53 -24.07
N ARG A 217 -38.93 -50.05 -24.81
CA ARG A 217 -39.83 -51.11 -24.34
C ARG A 217 -39.20 -52.49 -24.54
N LEU A 218 -39.14 -53.29 -23.47
CA LEU A 218 -39.15 -54.77 -23.44
C LEU A 218 -39.28 -55.17 -21.95
N GLY A 219 -40.11 -56.12 -21.51
CA GLY A 219 -41.06 -56.94 -22.29
C GLY A 219 -41.27 -58.36 -21.75
N VAL A 220 -41.29 -58.60 -20.43
CA VAL A 220 -41.55 -59.95 -19.83
C VAL A 220 -42.46 -59.82 -18.59
N ALA A 221 -43.26 -60.85 -18.31
CA ALA A 221 -44.43 -60.79 -17.43
C ALA A 221 -44.42 -61.74 -16.21
N GLY A 222 -45.23 -61.41 -15.19
CA GLY A 222 -45.65 -62.30 -14.10
C GLY A 222 -44.83 -62.20 -12.79
N ARG A 223 -45.40 -62.38 -11.59
CA ARG A 223 -46.80 -62.67 -11.17
C ARG A 223 -47.07 -62.17 -9.73
N HIS A 224 -48.34 -61.80 -9.44
CA HIS A 224 -49.03 -61.82 -8.12
C HIS A 224 -48.48 -60.97 -6.94
N ARG A 225 -49.27 -60.48 -5.95
CA ARG A 225 -50.73 -60.30 -5.76
C ARG A 225 -50.96 -59.21 -4.67
N ARG A 226 -51.98 -58.36 -4.84
CA ARG A 226 -52.88 -57.61 -3.87
C ARG A 226 -52.41 -57.44 -2.39
N GLN A 227 -52.63 -56.30 -1.71
CA GLN A 227 -53.94 -55.66 -1.45
C GLN A 227 -53.86 -54.17 -0.97
N ARG A 228 -54.91 -53.36 -1.30
CA ARG A 228 -55.62 -52.28 -0.53
C ARG A 228 -54.83 -51.16 0.23
N ALA A 229 -55.32 -49.92 0.41
CA ALA A 229 -56.33 -49.08 -0.26
C ALA A 229 -56.30 -47.59 0.24
N ALA A 230 -56.49 -46.64 -0.68
CA ALA A 230 -57.23 -45.34 -0.55
C ALA A 230 -57.00 -44.30 0.59
N VAL A 231 -56.23 -43.25 0.26
CA VAL A 231 -56.53 -41.77 0.28
C VAL A 231 -57.67 -41.18 1.15
N GLN A 232 -57.38 -40.11 1.94
CA GLN A 232 -58.01 -38.75 1.99
C GLN A 232 -57.36 -37.86 3.10
N ARG A 233 -56.86 -36.63 2.87
CA ARG A 233 -57.52 -35.27 2.80
C ARG A 233 -58.16 -34.84 4.15
N LEU A 234 -58.02 -33.62 4.75
CA LEU A 234 -57.80 -32.21 4.33
C LEU A 234 -57.20 -31.31 5.49
N PRO A 235 -57.00 -29.96 5.37
CA PRO A 235 -56.04 -29.18 6.19
C PRO A 235 -56.53 -27.85 6.89
N ARG A 236 -55.57 -27.15 7.57
CA ARG A 236 -55.47 -25.69 7.91
C ARG A 236 -56.50 -25.00 8.85
N ARG A 237 -56.02 -24.27 9.89
CA ARG A 237 -56.06 -22.75 10.03
C ARG A 237 -55.67 -22.19 11.43
N HIS A 238 -55.33 -20.89 11.46
CA HIS A 238 -54.94 -20.04 12.62
C HIS A 238 -55.97 -19.85 13.75
N ARG A 239 -55.53 -19.36 14.94
CA ARG A 239 -56.20 -18.24 15.67
C ARG A 239 -55.32 -17.47 16.69
N ARG A 240 -55.90 -16.45 17.35
CA ARG A 240 -55.25 -15.32 18.08
C ARG A 240 -55.58 -15.27 19.61
N ARG A 241 -54.66 -14.68 20.40
CA ARG A 241 -54.80 -13.73 21.55
C ARG A 241 -55.67 -14.02 22.82
N ARG A 242 -55.05 -13.70 23.99
CA ARG A 242 -55.46 -12.84 25.16
C ARG A 242 -55.82 -13.44 26.56
N ARG A 243 -54.97 -13.05 27.55
CA ARG A 243 -55.21 -12.57 28.97
C ARG A 243 -56.12 -13.31 29.97
N ALA A 244 -55.66 -13.47 31.23
CA ALA A 244 -56.18 -12.77 32.46
C ALA A 244 -55.45 -13.11 33.79
N GLY A 245 -55.55 -12.20 34.79
CA GLY A 245 -55.03 -12.27 36.20
C GLY A 245 -53.57 -11.79 36.41
N ALA A 246 -52.97 -11.71 37.62
CA ALA A 246 -53.38 -11.25 38.99
C ALA A 246 -52.14 -11.29 39.95
N ALA A 247 -52.13 -10.93 41.24
CA ALA A 247 -52.40 -9.66 41.97
C ALA A 247 -51.61 -9.66 43.33
N VAL A 248 -51.43 -8.49 43.99
CA VAL A 248 -51.01 -8.26 45.42
C VAL A 248 -49.49 -8.23 45.81
N ARG A 249 -49.16 -7.39 46.81
CA ARG A 249 -47.86 -7.01 47.50
C ARG A 249 -48.11 -7.04 49.04
N PRO A 250 -47.18 -6.73 50.00
CA PRO A 250 -45.69 -6.57 50.01
C PRO A 250 -44.96 -7.35 51.16
N GLY A 251 -43.61 -7.28 51.27
CA GLY A 251 -42.87 -7.77 52.46
C GLY A 251 -41.35 -7.49 52.47
N ARG A 252 -40.79 -7.10 53.63
CA ARG A 252 -39.46 -6.51 53.92
C ARG A 252 -38.17 -7.27 53.48
N ALA A 253 -37.08 -6.48 53.39
CA ALA A 253 -35.65 -6.85 53.17
C ALA A 253 -34.93 -7.24 54.52
N PRO A 254 -33.57 -7.32 54.72
CA PRO A 254 -32.45 -6.70 53.97
C PRO A 254 -31.09 -7.45 53.84
N GLY A 255 -30.13 -6.82 53.13
CA GLY A 255 -28.68 -6.91 53.37
C GLY A 255 -27.83 -7.51 52.23
N VAL A 256 -26.58 -7.09 51.98
CA VAL A 256 -25.75 -5.93 52.42
C VAL A 256 -24.70 -5.65 51.33
N LEU A 257 -24.46 -4.38 50.98
CA LEU A 257 -23.19 -3.89 50.41
C LEU A 257 -23.03 -2.39 50.72
N PRO A 258 -21.93 -1.93 51.37
CA PRO A 258 -21.73 -0.52 51.74
C PRO A 258 -20.48 0.07 51.00
N PRO A 259 -19.96 1.29 51.31
CA PRO A 259 -20.13 2.44 50.41
C PRO A 259 -18.80 3.19 50.10
N HIS A 260 -18.80 4.31 49.35
CA HIS A 260 -18.64 5.70 49.84
C HIS A 260 -18.36 6.61 48.60
N GLN A 261 -18.71 7.89 48.44
CA GLN A 261 -19.46 8.97 49.14
C GLN A 261 -20.10 9.83 48.00
N ARG A 262 -21.34 10.36 48.01
CA ARG A 262 -21.98 11.44 48.82
C ARG A 262 -21.21 12.78 48.89
N VAL A 263 -21.82 13.98 48.84
CA VAL A 263 -23.10 14.51 48.31
C VAL A 263 -23.13 16.04 48.57
N ARG A 264 -23.66 16.88 47.65
CA ARG A 264 -24.79 17.83 47.94
C ARG A 264 -25.20 18.69 46.73
N LEU A 265 -26.53 18.74 46.51
CA LEU A 265 -27.24 19.71 45.69
C LEU A 265 -27.47 21.01 46.49
N ALA A 266 -27.75 22.10 45.76
CA ALA A 266 -28.97 22.87 46.00
C ALA A 266 -29.62 23.22 44.65
N ALA A 267 -30.90 22.92 44.50
CA ALA A 267 -31.69 23.30 43.34
C ALA A 267 -32.69 24.39 43.73
N LEU A 268 -33.26 25.11 42.75
CA LEU A 268 -34.70 25.41 42.73
C LEU A 268 -35.12 25.84 41.31
N ALA A 269 -36.39 25.61 40.99
CA ALA A 269 -36.91 25.65 39.63
C ALA A 269 -37.82 26.86 39.38
N GLY A 270 -38.04 27.20 38.10
CA GLY A 270 -39.34 27.76 37.70
C GLY A 270 -39.38 28.77 36.55
N ARG A 271 -40.12 28.38 35.50
CA ARG A 271 -40.95 29.21 34.61
C ARG A 271 -40.26 30.17 33.62
N ALA A 272 -40.48 29.90 32.33
CA ALA A 272 -40.76 30.95 31.35
C ALA A 272 -42.19 31.51 31.55
N PRO A 273 -42.47 32.76 31.14
CA PRO A 273 -43.11 32.90 29.83
C PRO A 273 -42.62 34.07 28.96
N ARG A 274 -43.18 34.07 27.75
CA ARG A 274 -42.98 34.80 26.48
C ARG A 274 -43.12 36.36 26.49
N PRO A 275 -42.89 37.03 25.32
CA PRO A 275 -42.41 38.42 25.27
C PRO A 275 -43.45 39.47 24.85
N ASP A 276 -43.11 40.73 25.10
CA ASP A 276 -43.48 41.98 24.41
C ASP A 276 -42.46 43.06 24.92
N GLY A 277 -42.19 44.20 24.28
CA GLY A 277 -42.68 44.78 23.04
C GLY A 277 -42.51 46.31 23.06
N ARG A 278 -41.99 46.89 21.97
CA ARG A 278 -42.06 48.32 21.57
C ARG A 278 -41.16 49.39 22.27
N LEU A 279 -40.33 50.01 21.42
CA LEU A 279 -40.21 51.46 21.15
C LEU A 279 -40.00 52.46 22.32
N ARG A 280 -38.91 53.25 22.20
CA ARG A 280 -39.01 54.66 21.75
C ARG A 280 -37.64 55.23 21.32
N ARG A 281 -37.68 56.11 20.31
CA ARG A 281 -36.57 57.02 19.92
C ARG A 281 -36.59 58.26 20.81
N HIS A 282 -35.46 58.95 20.93
CA HIS A 282 -35.46 60.41 21.00
C HIS A 282 -34.20 61.01 20.34
N ASP A 283 -34.46 61.90 19.39
CA ASP A 283 -33.56 62.94 18.84
C ASP A 283 -33.16 63.98 19.92
N ALA A 284 -32.18 64.89 19.78
CA ALA A 284 -30.96 65.03 18.94
C ALA A 284 -30.23 66.35 19.35
N ARG A 285 -29.05 66.64 18.75
CA ARG A 285 -28.38 67.97 18.64
C ARG A 285 -27.76 68.56 19.95
N ASP A 286 -26.77 69.46 19.94
CA ASP A 286 -26.13 70.23 18.85
C ASP A 286 -24.67 70.73 19.14
N HIS A 287 -23.99 71.24 18.09
CA HIS A 287 -22.80 72.14 18.04
C HIS A 287 -21.40 71.59 18.45
N ALA A 288 -20.27 71.63 17.69
CA ALA A 288 -19.65 72.53 16.67
C ALA A 288 -18.66 73.58 17.26
N ALA A 289 -17.46 73.89 16.72
CA ALA A 289 -16.63 73.39 15.58
C ALA A 289 -15.11 73.74 15.85
N VAL A 290 -14.08 73.43 15.02
CA VAL A 290 -13.51 74.21 13.88
C VAL A 290 -12.13 73.58 13.50
N GLY A 291 -11.70 73.63 12.22
CA GLY A 291 -10.24 73.65 11.89
C GLY A 291 -9.75 72.83 10.68
N HIS A 292 -9.63 73.47 9.50
CA HIS A 292 -8.91 72.91 8.34
C HIS A 292 -8.35 74.02 7.44
N PRO A 293 -7.05 73.96 7.06
CA PRO A 293 -6.65 73.99 5.63
C PRO A 293 -5.40 73.10 5.36
N ARG A 294 -4.92 72.80 4.13
CA ARG A 294 -5.41 72.87 2.73
C ARG A 294 -4.52 71.97 1.84
N ARG A 295 -5.12 71.47 0.74
CA ARG A 295 -4.58 71.15 -0.62
C ARG A 295 -3.24 71.84 -1.02
N ALA A 296 -2.40 71.38 -1.97
CA ALA A 296 -2.42 70.26 -2.95
C ALA A 296 -1.04 70.10 -3.64
N GLY A 297 -0.84 69.08 -4.51
CA GLY A 297 0.28 69.03 -5.47
C GLY A 297 0.37 67.75 -6.32
N ARG A 298 0.51 67.86 -7.65
CA ARG A 298 0.73 66.77 -8.63
C ARG A 298 1.98 67.12 -9.48
N VAL A 299 2.91 66.16 -9.70
CA VAL A 299 3.56 65.82 -11.02
C VAL A 299 4.50 66.89 -11.69
N PRO A 300 5.61 66.59 -12.44
CA PRO A 300 6.57 65.45 -12.45
C PRO A 300 8.09 65.90 -12.59
N PRO A 301 9.03 65.45 -13.51
CA PRO A 301 10.43 65.16 -13.11
C PRO A 301 11.58 65.91 -13.84
N CYS A 302 12.80 65.87 -13.26
CA CYS A 302 14.13 66.18 -13.84
C CYS A 302 15.20 65.35 -13.09
N GLY A 303 16.43 65.02 -13.57
CA GLY A 303 17.08 65.25 -14.87
C GLY A 303 18.47 65.92 -14.77
N GLY A 304 19.60 65.17 -14.81
CA GLY A 304 20.98 65.71 -14.93
C GLY A 304 22.09 64.74 -14.43
N ARG A 305 22.89 64.07 -15.29
CA ARG A 305 24.21 64.44 -15.90
C ARG A 305 25.43 64.30 -14.94
N GLY A 306 26.61 63.79 -15.32
CA GLY A 306 27.15 63.23 -16.59
C GLY A 306 28.08 62.01 -16.32
N ASP A 307 28.99 61.55 -17.20
CA ASP A 307 29.54 62.10 -18.46
C ASP A 307 30.00 60.99 -19.48
N ARG A 308 30.58 61.37 -20.62
CA ARG A 308 30.57 60.68 -21.95
C ARG A 308 31.65 59.62 -22.26
N ARG A 309 31.29 58.72 -23.21
CA ARG A 309 31.91 58.37 -24.54
C ARG A 309 31.02 57.25 -25.15
N GLY A 310 30.41 57.30 -26.35
CA GLY A 310 30.91 57.60 -27.70
C GLY A 310 31.29 56.27 -28.41
N ALA A 311 30.81 55.86 -29.60
CA ALA A 311 29.88 56.44 -30.58
C ALA A 311 29.25 55.32 -31.47
N VAL A 312 28.37 55.67 -32.42
CA VAL A 312 27.58 54.75 -33.29
C VAL A 312 28.37 54.26 -34.52
N GLY A 313 28.12 53.02 -34.98
CA GLY A 313 28.57 52.52 -36.29
C GLY A 313 27.71 51.34 -36.79
N LEU A 314 27.21 51.42 -38.02
CA LEU A 314 26.23 50.47 -38.61
C LEU A 314 26.69 50.05 -40.02
N GLN A 315 26.38 48.80 -40.40
CA GLN A 315 26.36 48.20 -41.76
C GLN A 315 27.56 47.34 -42.28
N ARG A 316 27.22 46.06 -42.56
CA ARG A 316 27.51 45.24 -43.78
C ARG A 316 28.98 45.02 -44.19
N HIS A 317 29.48 43.77 -44.27
CA HIS A 317 29.15 42.83 -45.36
C HIS A 317 29.59 41.35 -45.12
N ARG A 318 28.90 40.42 -45.82
CA ARG A 318 29.20 39.03 -46.29
C ARG A 318 30.63 38.45 -46.02
N CYS A 319 30.86 37.14 -45.81
CA CYS A 319 30.37 36.01 -46.63
C CYS A 319 30.67 34.58 -46.03
N ARG A 320 29.81 33.59 -46.32
CA ARG A 320 29.99 32.10 -46.44
C ARG A 320 30.69 31.26 -45.36
N LEU A 321 30.01 30.21 -44.87
CA LEU A 321 30.19 28.76 -45.20
C LEU A 321 29.11 27.89 -44.45
N PRO A 322 28.91 26.58 -44.75
CA PRO A 322 27.59 25.95 -44.65
C PRO A 322 27.43 24.77 -43.64
N GLY A 323 26.16 24.42 -43.37
CA GLY A 323 25.64 23.09 -43.75
C GLY A 323 25.66 21.92 -42.74
N ALA A 324 24.46 21.40 -42.48
CA ALA A 324 24.14 20.04 -42.01
C ALA A 324 24.56 19.61 -40.58
N ALA A 325 23.58 19.66 -39.66
CA ALA A 325 23.57 18.79 -38.48
C ALA A 325 23.00 17.42 -38.86
N LEU A 326 23.72 16.33 -38.57
CA LEU A 326 23.26 14.96 -38.84
C LEU A 326 22.54 14.36 -37.63
N VAL A 327 21.26 14.02 -37.82
CA VAL A 327 20.46 13.21 -36.90
C VAL A 327 21.02 11.79 -36.88
N LEU A 328 21.30 11.24 -35.69
CA LEU A 328 21.69 9.84 -35.54
C LEU A 328 20.56 9.02 -34.92
N LEU A 329 19.97 8.18 -35.77
CA LEU A 329 18.75 7.43 -35.55
C LEU A 329 19.00 6.20 -34.65
N VAL A 330 18.59 6.24 -33.39
CA VAL A 330 18.55 5.02 -32.55
C VAL A 330 17.27 4.25 -32.86
N ARG A 331 17.37 3.23 -33.72
CA ARG A 331 16.30 2.24 -33.89
C ARG A 331 16.13 1.46 -32.58
N ARG A 332 14.94 1.53 -31.97
CA ARG A 332 14.50 0.49 -31.04
C ARG A 332 14.34 -0.82 -31.83
N VAL A 333 15.02 -1.87 -31.40
CA VAL A 333 14.70 -3.25 -31.81
C VAL A 333 13.64 -3.76 -30.84
N ASP A 334 12.49 -4.17 -31.37
CA ASP A 334 11.44 -4.82 -30.58
C ASP A 334 11.74 -6.32 -30.53
N LEU A 335 12.02 -6.85 -29.33
CA LEU A 335 12.32 -8.27 -29.10
C LEU A 335 11.09 -9.04 -28.60
N ARG A 336 9.92 -8.79 -29.23
CA ARG A 336 8.68 -9.55 -29.03
C ARG A 336 8.20 -10.22 -30.31
N ARG A 337 9.05 -11.11 -30.88
CA ARG A 337 8.69 -12.25 -31.77
C ARG A 337 9.97 -12.92 -32.28
N LEU A 338 10.37 -14.00 -31.62
CA LEU A 338 11.13 -15.08 -32.24
C LEU A 338 10.56 -16.39 -31.68
N ASP A 339 9.79 -17.10 -32.51
CA ASP A 339 9.31 -18.43 -32.21
C ASP A 339 10.46 -19.44 -32.24
N ALA A 340 10.32 -20.53 -31.48
CA ALA A 340 11.28 -21.61 -31.47
C ALA A 340 11.19 -22.46 -32.75
N GLY A 341 12.27 -22.50 -33.54
CA GLY A 341 12.37 -23.38 -34.71
C GLY A 341 13.64 -23.16 -35.54
N ASP A 342 14.50 -24.18 -35.59
CA ASP A 342 15.57 -24.43 -36.57
C ASP A 342 16.48 -23.26 -37.04
N VAL A 343 17.67 -23.14 -36.43
CA VAL A 343 18.90 -22.82 -37.20
C VAL A 343 20.08 -23.68 -36.72
N ARG A 344 20.73 -24.36 -37.67
CA ARG A 344 21.86 -25.28 -37.43
C ARG A 344 23.20 -24.55 -37.25
N HIS A 345 24.16 -25.19 -36.59
CA HIS A 345 25.53 -24.68 -36.42
C HIS A 345 26.25 -24.37 -37.75
N GLY A 346 26.99 -23.26 -37.77
CA GLY A 346 27.86 -22.87 -38.89
C GLY A 346 28.99 -21.92 -38.43
N PRO A 347 30.26 -22.14 -38.83
CA PRO A 347 31.42 -21.48 -38.22
C PRO A 347 31.70 -20.08 -38.79
N ARG A 348 30.88 -19.09 -38.40
CA ARG A 348 31.15 -17.66 -38.69
C ARG A 348 30.95 -16.69 -37.51
N LEU A 349 30.63 -17.18 -36.31
CA LEU A 349 30.47 -16.31 -35.12
C LEU A 349 31.81 -16.04 -34.38
N ASP A 350 32.76 -16.97 -34.43
CA ASP A 350 34.03 -16.88 -33.68
C ASP A 350 34.99 -15.77 -34.15
N ARG A 351 34.77 -15.19 -35.33
CA ARG A 351 35.59 -14.07 -35.84
C ARG A 351 35.06 -12.68 -35.49
N LEU A 352 33.85 -12.56 -34.94
CA LEU A 352 33.33 -11.27 -34.46
C LEU A 352 33.65 -11.03 -32.98
N LEU A 353 33.79 -12.08 -32.17
CA LEU A 353 34.06 -11.99 -30.73
C LEU A 353 35.55 -11.82 -30.38
N ALA A 354 36.47 -12.17 -31.28
CA ALA A 354 37.92 -11.99 -31.08
C ALA A 354 38.42 -10.53 -31.21
N GLY A 355 37.54 -9.57 -31.53
CA GLY A 355 37.91 -8.17 -31.80
C GLY A 355 37.80 -7.20 -30.61
N LEU A 356 37.10 -7.56 -29.53
CA LEU A 356 36.73 -6.62 -28.46
C LEU A 356 37.35 -6.90 -27.07
N ASP A 357 38.16 -7.95 -26.92
CA ASP A 357 38.83 -8.27 -25.64
C ASP A 357 40.30 -7.80 -25.57
N ARG A 358 40.58 -6.57 -26.02
CA ARG A 358 41.90 -5.93 -25.88
C ARG A 358 41.88 -4.51 -25.29
N ARG A 359 40.76 -4.05 -24.74
CA ARG A 359 40.67 -2.76 -24.01
C ARG A 359 39.68 -2.79 -22.83
N ARG A 360 40.04 -3.43 -21.70
CA ARG A 360 39.74 -2.99 -20.29
C ARG A 360 40.12 -4.02 -19.19
N ARG A 361 41.41 -4.38 -19.10
CA ARG A 361 42.10 -4.80 -17.86
C ARG A 361 43.50 -4.14 -17.92
N ARG A 362 44.07 -3.46 -16.91
CA ARG A 362 43.83 -3.36 -15.46
C ARG A 362 44.15 -1.93 -14.95
N ARG A 363 43.58 -1.52 -13.81
CA ARG A 363 44.25 -0.97 -12.58
C ARG A 363 43.30 -0.06 -11.75
N ARG A 364 43.03 -0.46 -10.50
CA ARG A 364 42.89 0.47 -9.35
C ARG A 364 44.28 0.64 -8.68
N PRO A 365 44.41 1.38 -7.58
CA PRO A 365 44.80 2.79 -7.54
C PRO A 365 46.29 2.96 -7.18
N ALA A 366 46.83 4.17 -7.32
CA ALA A 366 48.16 4.53 -6.83
C ALA A 366 48.05 5.65 -5.78
N ALA A 367 48.78 5.49 -4.68
CA ALA A 367 48.85 6.46 -3.60
C ALA A 367 49.64 7.72 -4.00
N VAL A 368 49.45 8.77 -3.21
CA VAL A 368 50.19 10.04 -3.31
C VAL A 368 51.70 9.80 -3.11
N ALA A 369 52.51 10.26 -4.06
CA ALA A 369 53.94 10.47 -3.89
C ALA A 369 54.34 11.80 -4.54
N LEU A 370 54.78 12.77 -3.74
CA LEU A 370 55.35 14.03 -4.22
C LEU A 370 56.76 13.82 -4.79
N GLY A 371 57.14 14.67 -5.74
CA GLY A 371 58.49 14.75 -6.32
C GLY A 371 58.46 15.53 -7.64
N LEU A 372 58.25 16.84 -7.59
CA LEU A 372 59.28 17.90 -7.47
C LEU A 372 59.78 18.41 -8.84
N LEU A 373 59.89 19.74 -8.93
CA LEU A 373 60.23 20.53 -10.12
C LEU A 373 61.75 20.61 -10.35
N PRO A 374 62.21 20.97 -11.57
CA PRO A 374 63.63 21.00 -11.90
C PRO A 374 64.37 22.30 -11.49
N ASP A 375 65.66 22.12 -11.27
CA ASP A 375 66.78 23.05 -11.46
C ASP A 375 66.76 24.49 -10.89
N GLY A 376 67.61 24.67 -9.87
CA GLY A 376 68.84 25.44 -10.11
C GLY A 376 68.98 26.83 -9.49
N ARG A 377 69.75 26.91 -8.39
CA ARG A 377 71.04 27.65 -8.32
C ARG A 377 71.71 27.49 -6.94
N ALA A 378 73.03 27.56 -6.94
CA ALA A 378 73.89 27.30 -5.78
C ALA A 378 74.04 28.51 -4.84
N VAL A 379 74.62 28.30 -3.63
CA VAL A 379 75.95 28.83 -3.22
C VAL A 379 76.16 28.82 -1.66
N ARG A 380 77.28 28.21 -1.22
CA ARG A 380 78.06 28.40 0.06
C ARG A 380 77.43 27.98 1.42
N ARG A 381 78.06 27.00 2.12
CA ARG A 381 79.05 27.11 3.25
C ARG A 381 78.36 27.22 4.64
N LEU A 382 78.87 26.69 5.76
CA LEU A 382 80.22 26.18 6.10
C LEU A 382 80.17 25.06 7.20
N HIS A 383 81.33 24.52 7.53
CA HIS A 383 81.68 23.41 8.44
C HIS A 383 81.07 23.33 9.86
N ARG A 384 80.78 22.08 10.30
CA ARG A 384 81.30 21.30 11.50
C ARG A 384 81.55 22.03 12.86
N PRO A 385 81.70 21.28 13.99
CA PRO A 385 81.10 19.99 14.40
C PRO A 385 80.75 19.91 15.92
N GLY A 386 80.22 18.76 16.37
CA GLY A 386 80.61 18.18 17.69
C GLY A 386 79.71 18.48 18.91
N PRO A 387 79.83 17.69 20.01
CA PRO A 387 78.64 17.27 20.76
C PRO A 387 78.68 17.44 22.30
N LEU A 388 77.58 16.99 22.94
CA LEU A 388 77.31 16.70 24.37
C LEU A 388 76.67 17.82 25.22
N GLY A 389 75.55 17.49 25.87
CA GLY A 389 74.77 18.39 26.76
C GLY A 389 73.48 17.75 27.30
N LEU A 390 73.58 17.07 28.44
CA LEU A 390 72.59 16.20 29.10
C LEU A 390 71.18 16.76 29.43
N ARG A 391 70.17 15.87 29.23
CA ARG A 391 69.09 15.44 30.18
C ARG A 391 67.72 16.14 30.31
N ARG A 392 66.70 15.24 30.38
CA ARG A 392 65.28 15.36 30.85
C ARG A 392 64.33 16.11 29.90
N LEU A 393 63.08 15.70 29.70
CA LEU A 393 62.26 14.63 30.31
C LEU A 393 61.41 13.92 29.23
N ALA A 394 61.00 12.67 29.45
CA ALA A 394 60.29 11.85 28.46
C ALA A 394 58.80 11.63 28.78
N ALA A 395 57.96 11.54 27.74
CA ALA A 395 56.70 10.78 27.76
C ALA A 395 56.18 10.41 26.35
N ARG A 396 56.58 9.22 25.88
CA ARG A 396 55.79 8.26 25.08
C ARG A 396 54.91 8.75 23.90
N VAL A 397 55.48 8.70 22.69
CA VAL A 397 54.83 8.09 21.52
C VAL A 397 55.88 7.27 20.76
N ALA A 398 55.68 5.95 20.66
CA ALA A 398 56.16 5.04 19.60
C ALA A 398 56.19 3.58 20.09
N HIS A 399 55.43 2.70 19.43
CA HIS A 399 55.91 1.47 18.79
C HIS A 399 54.72 0.66 18.23
N ARG A 400 54.61 0.54 16.90
CA ARG A 400 53.80 -0.51 16.27
C ARG A 400 54.30 -0.85 14.86
N ALA A 401 55.17 -1.86 14.79
CA ALA A 401 55.59 -2.65 13.61
C ALA A 401 56.65 -3.66 14.12
N ALA A 402 56.61 -4.96 13.83
CA ALA A 402 55.67 -5.74 13.02
C ALA A 402 55.73 -7.26 13.31
N ARG A 403 54.68 -7.99 12.87
CA ARG A 403 54.56 -9.47 12.70
C ARG A 403 54.44 -10.33 13.98
N PRO A 404 53.84 -11.54 13.88
CA PRO A 404 52.67 -11.91 13.06
C PRO A 404 51.67 -12.78 13.86
N ASP A 405 50.46 -12.27 14.13
CA ASP A 405 49.50 -13.03 14.95
C ASP A 405 48.73 -14.09 14.16
N THR A 406 48.59 -15.24 14.81
CA THR A 406 47.75 -16.38 14.43
C THR A 406 46.28 -15.99 14.46
N CYS A 407 45.52 -16.44 13.46
CA CYS A 407 44.06 -16.33 13.48
C CYS A 407 43.47 -17.44 14.36
N GLU A 408 43.46 -17.24 15.67
CA GLU A 408 42.53 -17.93 16.58
C GLU A 408 41.27 -17.06 16.73
N GLY A 409 40.12 -17.71 16.87
CA GLY A 409 38.82 -17.06 16.65
C GLY A 409 38.25 -16.39 17.90
N ASP A 410 37.68 -15.19 17.72
CA ASP A 410 36.79 -14.49 18.67
C ASP A 410 35.70 -13.73 17.88
N HIS A 411 34.86 -14.47 17.14
CA HIS A 411 33.68 -13.95 16.44
C HIS A 411 32.46 -14.89 16.57
N LEU A 412 32.33 -15.57 17.71
CA LEU A 412 31.18 -16.44 18.03
C LEU A 412 30.61 -16.04 19.40
N GLY A 413 29.68 -15.09 19.40
CA GLY A 413 29.03 -14.64 20.64
C GLY A 413 28.45 -13.23 20.66
N MET A 414 28.19 -12.60 19.51
CA MET A 414 27.52 -11.29 19.48
C MET A 414 26.02 -11.44 19.75
N SER A 415 25.49 -10.67 20.69
CA SER A 415 24.06 -10.61 20.98
C SER A 415 23.30 -9.85 19.90
N ILE A 416 21.97 -9.97 19.91
CA ILE A 416 21.09 -9.17 19.05
C ILE A 416 21.27 -7.65 19.31
N GLN A 417 21.73 -7.24 20.49
CA GLN A 417 22.03 -5.82 20.77
C GLN A 417 23.34 -5.39 20.11
N ASP A 418 24.40 -6.21 20.19
CA ASP A 418 25.70 -5.91 19.57
C ASP A 418 25.59 -5.79 18.04
N LEU A 419 24.77 -6.66 17.41
CA LEU A 419 24.48 -6.59 15.98
C LEU A 419 23.68 -5.34 15.55
N ARG A 420 22.89 -4.75 16.47
CA ARG A 420 22.16 -3.48 16.21
C ARG A 420 23.05 -2.26 16.35
N GLU A 421 23.98 -2.28 17.31
CA GLU A 421 24.97 -1.21 17.43
C GLU A 421 25.83 -1.14 16.16
N GLU A 422 26.25 -2.28 15.59
CA GLU A 422 26.94 -2.30 14.29
C GLU A 422 26.11 -1.75 13.11
N GLN A 423 24.78 -1.98 13.08
CA GLN A 423 23.90 -1.51 11.99
C GLN A 423 23.80 0.01 11.82
N HIS A 424 24.25 0.79 12.81
CA HIS A 424 24.35 2.25 12.74
C HIS A 424 25.77 2.74 13.04
N GLY A 425 26.79 1.94 12.71
CA GLY A 425 28.20 2.32 12.86
C GLY A 425 28.70 2.42 14.30
N GLY A 426 28.11 1.68 15.24
CA GLY A 426 28.42 1.70 16.68
C GLY A 426 27.79 2.86 17.44
N VAL A 427 26.76 3.51 16.89
CA VAL A 427 26.16 4.71 17.47
C VAL A 427 25.17 4.37 18.60
N ARG A 428 25.37 4.97 19.77
CA ARG A 428 24.51 4.84 20.94
C ARG A 428 23.07 5.31 20.67
N LEU A 429 22.10 4.41 20.70
CA LEU A 429 20.68 4.74 20.72
C LEU A 429 20.14 4.91 22.16
N ASP A 430 19.02 5.60 22.31
CA ASP A 430 18.28 5.74 23.57
C ASP A 430 17.11 4.73 23.63
N PRO A 431 16.59 4.38 24.82
CA PRO A 431 15.42 3.50 24.93
C PRO A 431 14.15 4.11 24.31
N VAL A 432 13.33 3.30 23.64
CA VAL A 432 12.07 3.74 23.00
C VAL A 432 11.09 4.31 24.04
N GLU A 433 11.11 3.78 25.27
CA GLU A 433 10.32 4.26 26.40
C GLU A 433 10.64 5.72 26.75
N ARG A 434 11.91 6.15 26.61
CA ARG A 434 12.31 7.56 26.78
C ARG A 434 11.70 8.41 25.67
N ALA A 435 11.80 7.97 24.41
CA ALA A 435 11.25 8.71 23.28
C ALA A 435 9.73 8.89 23.40
N ILE A 436 8.99 7.85 23.80
CA ILE A 436 7.54 7.94 24.06
C ILE A 436 7.23 8.95 25.17
N ALA A 437 7.99 8.94 26.28
CA ALA A 437 7.81 9.88 27.37
C ALA A 437 8.13 11.34 26.97
N ASP A 438 9.19 11.56 26.19
CA ASP A 438 9.56 12.88 25.68
C ASP A 438 8.49 13.42 24.70
N ILE A 439 7.93 12.58 23.81
CA ILE A 439 6.79 12.93 22.94
C ILE A 439 5.53 13.28 23.76
N ALA A 440 5.20 12.48 24.79
CA ALA A 440 4.06 12.73 25.67
C ALA A 440 4.18 14.09 26.41
N ALA A 441 5.40 14.44 26.81
CA ALA A 441 5.76 15.73 27.41
C ALA A 441 5.79 16.90 26.40
N GLY A 442 5.59 16.64 25.11
CA GLY A 442 5.57 17.66 24.05
C GLY A 442 6.96 18.09 23.55
N LYS A 443 8.00 17.29 23.81
CA LYS A 443 9.33 17.48 23.20
C LYS A 443 9.38 16.78 21.84
N ALA A 444 10.48 17.04 21.11
CA ALA A 444 10.86 16.25 19.96
C ALA A 444 11.84 15.13 20.31
N VAL A 445 11.99 14.20 19.39
CA VAL A 445 12.98 13.12 19.37
C VAL A 445 13.60 13.05 17.97
N VAL A 446 14.74 12.38 17.84
CA VAL A 446 15.34 12.02 16.56
C VAL A 446 15.01 10.55 16.26
N VAL A 447 14.56 10.25 15.05
CA VAL A 447 14.34 8.87 14.60
C VAL A 447 15.16 8.59 13.36
N VAL A 448 15.97 7.53 13.37
CA VAL A 448 16.74 7.05 12.21
C VAL A 448 16.14 5.81 11.58
N ASP A 449 16.30 5.69 10.27
CA ASP A 449 16.00 4.46 9.53
C ASP A 449 17.25 3.63 9.22
N ASP A 450 17.02 2.50 8.54
CA ASP A 450 18.06 1.54 8.16
C ASP A 450 19.04 2.13 7.13
N GLU A 451 20.34 1.83 7.26
CA GLU A 451 21.39 2.36 6.36
C GLU A 451 21.17 2.00 4.87
N THR A 452 20.39 0.96 4.58
CA THR A 452 20.06 0.53 3.22
C THR A 452 18.80 1.20 2.63
N ARG A 453 18.07 1.99 3.42
CA ARG A 453 16.80 2.64 3.04
C ARG A 453 17.00 4.11 2.65
N GLU A 454 16.87 5.05 3.59
CA GLU A 454 17.20 6.48 3.40
C GLU A 454 18.56 6.81 4.06
N ASN A 455 18.90 6.11 5.16
CA ASN A 455 20.08 6.35 6.02
C ASN A 455 20.05 7.78 6.60
N GLU A 456 18.85 8.25 6.93
CA GLU A 456 18.56 9.63 7.32
C GLU A 456 17.79 9.67 8.64
N GLY A 457 17.81 10.84 9.29
CA GLY A 457 17.17 11.05 10.57
C GLY A 457 16.21 12.21 10.55
N ASP A 458 15.07 12.03 11.20
CA ASP A 458 14.01 13.03 11.29
C ASP A 458 13.87 13.59 12.70
N ILE A 459 13.63 14.89 12.83
CA ILE A 459 13.08 15.49 14.06
C ILE A 459 11.58 15.20 14.08
N ILE A 460 11.13 14.42 15.06
CA ILE A 460 9.74 13.98 15.22
C ILE A 460 9.14 14.50 16.52
N PHE A 461 7.94 15.06 16.47
CA PHE A 461 7.12 15.43 17.64
C PHE A 461 5.63 15.26 17.38
N ALA A 462 4.80 15.21 18.43
CA ALA A 462 3.35 15.12 18.26
C ALA A 462 2.76 16.46 17.75
N ALA A 463 1.95 16.43 16.69
CA ALA A 463 1.37 17.63 16.07
C ALA A 463 0.45 18.41 17.02
N ALA A 464 -0.29 17.70 17.89
CA ALA A 464 -1.09 18.30 18.96
C ALA A 464 -0.27 19.07 20.03
N ARG A 465 1.06 18.87 20.05
CA ARG A 465 2.00 19.53 20.97
C ARG A 465 2.89 20.57 20.29
N ALA A 466 2.73 20.82 18.98
CA ALA A 466 3.52 21.81 18.26
C ALA A 466 3.45 23.19 18.94
N THR A 467 4.59 23.85 19.14
CA THR A 467 4.67 25.25 19.59
C THR A 467 5.46 26.09 18.57
N PRO A 468 5.31 27.44 18.56
CA PRO A 468 6.12 28.29 17.69
C PRO A 468 7.63 28.10 17.89
N GLU A 469 8.07 27.89 19.14
CA GLU A 469 9.47 27.71 19.52
C GLU A 469 10.00 26.35 19.03
N LEU A 470 9.23 25.28 19.24
CA LEU A 470 9.58 23.94 18.78
C LEU A 470 9.62 23.89 17.25
N MET A 471 8.63 24.47 16.57
CA MET A 471 8.60 24.57 15.11
C MET A 471 9.75 25.45 14.57
N ALA A 472 10.12 26.53 15.27
CA ALA A 472 11.26 27.35 14.88
C ALA A 472 12.60 26.61 15.03
N PHE A 473 12.75 25.82 16.10
CA PHE A 473 13.88 24.90 16.26
C PHE A 473 13.93 23.87 15.13
N THR A 474 12.83 23.16 14.87
CA THR A 474 12.76 22.18 13.78
C THR A 474 13.13 22.81 12.43
N VAL A 475 12.53 23.95 12.07
CA VAL A 475 12.83 24.68 10.81
C VAL A 475 14.29 25.12 10.73
N ARG A 476 14.93 25.47 11.87
CA ARG A 476 16.33 25.91 11.90
C ARG A 476 17.33 24.78 11.60
N HIS A 477 17.00 23.54 11.91
CA HIS A 477 17.92 22.39 11.88
C HIS A 477 17.54 21.30 10.86
N SER A 478 16.59 21.58 9.95
CA SER A 478 16.05 20.58 9.01
C SER A 478 15.94 21.10 7.57
N SER A 479 15.50 20.25 6.65
CA SER A 479 15.15 20.61 5.27
C SER A 479 14.10 21.74 5.17
N GLY A 480 13.34 21.96 6.25
CA GLY A 480 12.26 22.94 6.33
C GLY A 480 10.93 22.49 5.70
N VAL A 481 10.88 21.28 5.11
CA VAL A 481 9.69 20.70 4.47
C VAL A 481 8.78 20.06 5.53
N ILE A 482 8.03 20.90 6.25
CA ILE A 482 7.22 20.46 7.40
C ILE A 482 6.12 19.48 6.96
N CYS A 483 6.30 18.21 7.34
CA CYS A 483 5.33 17.16 7.07
C CYS A 483 4.50 16.83 8.31
N VAL A 484 3.22 16.50 8.12
CA VAL A 484 2.31 16.07 9.19
C VAL A 484 1.72 14.69 8.89
N PRO A 485 2.39 13.59 9.30
CA PRO A 485 1.84 12.25 9.21
C PRO A 485 0.56 12.08 10.02
N MET A 486 -0.46 11.48 9.40
CA MET A 486 -1.73 11.14 10.06
C MET A 486 -2.47 9.97 9.37
N PRO A 487 -3.34 9.26 10.11
CA PRO A 487 -4.28 8.26 9.62
C PRO A 487 -5.12 8.66 8.41
N ALA A 488 -5.52 7.64 7.66
CA ALA A 488 -6.36 7.77 6.48
C ALA A 488 -7.74 8.39 6.77
N ASP A 489 -8.38 7.99 7.87
CA ASP A 489 -9.69 8.48 8.30
C ASP A 489 -9.65 9.96 8.71
N MET A 490 -8.56 10.42 9.33
CA MET A 490 -8.35 11.85 9.60
C MET A 490 -8.23 12.66 8.31
N LEU A 491 -7.47 12.18 7.33
CA LEU A 491 -7.34 12.85 6.01
C LEU A 491 -8.65 12.85 5.23
N GLU A 492 -9.40 11.74 5.28
CA GLU A 492 -10.69 11.58 4.61
C GLU A 492 -11.76 12.48 5.26
N ARG A 493 -11.82 12.53 6.61
CA ARG A 493 -12.67 13.47 7.38
C ARG A 493 -12.37 14.93 7.06
N LEU A 494 -11.09 15.28 6.89
CA LEU A 494 -10.67 16.65 6.60
C LEU A 494 -10.71 16.99 5.09
N GLU A 495 -11.13 16.08 4.22
CA GLU A 495 -11.11 16.22 2.75
C GLU A 495 -9.71 16.61 2.21
N ILE A 496 -8.65 15.92 2.64
CA ILE A 496 -7.27 16.17 2.19
C ILE A 496 -6.82 15.01 1.27
N PRO A 497 -6.93 15.15 -0.07
CA PRO A 497 -6.56 14.10 -1.00
C PRO A 497 -5.04 13.96 -1.16
N LEU A 498 -4.59 12.80 -1.67
CA LEU A 498 -3.21 12.60 -2.11
C LEU A 498 -2.83 13.64 -3.18
N MET A 499 -1.58 14.14 -3.14
CA MET A 499 -1.10 15.18 -4.05
C MET A 499 -1.07 14.71 -5.51
N THR A 500 -0.89 13.40 -5.73
CA THR A 500 -0.88 12.80 -7.06
C THR A 500 -1.60 11.44 -7.05
N PRO A 501 -2.46 11.15 -8.05
CA PRO A 501 -3.06 9.83 -8.24
C PRO A 501 -2.03 8.77 -8.69
N HIS A 502 -0.84 9.21 -9.13
CA HIS A 502 0.22 8.35 -9.65
C HIS A 502 1.54 8.67 -8.94
N ASN A 503 1.63 8.28 -7.68
CA ASN A 503 2.85 8.43 -6.89
C ASN A 503 3.99 7.61 -7.51
N ARG A 504 4.99 8.31 -8.07
CA ARG A 504 6.20 7.74 -8.70
C ARG A 504 7.45 7.84 -7.82
N ASP A 505 7.31 8.27 -6.56
CA ASP A 505 8.41 8.27 -5.60
C ASP A 505 9.01 6.86 -5.42
N LYS A 506 10.32 6.79 -5.17
CA LYS A 506 11.05 5.53 -4.99
C LYS A 506 10.52 4.74 -3.78
N LEU A 507 10.20 5.43 -2.69
CA LEU A 507 9.78 4.86 -1.41
C LEU A 507 8.27 4.96 -1.17
N ARG A 508 7.55 5.47 -2.19
CA ARG A 508 6.11 5.72 -2.23
C ARG A 508 5.61 6.49 -1.01
N THR A 509 6.35 7.51 -0.61
CA THR A 509 5.96 8.45 0.46
C THR A 509 4.67 9.16 0.08
N ALA A 510 3.66 9.07 0.94
CA ALA A 510 2.27 9.33 0.59
C ALA A 510 1.86 10.78 0.83
N TYR A 511 2.51 11.70 0.10
CA TYR A 511 2.21 13.13 0.12
C TYR A 511 0.75 13.44 -0.24
N THR A 512 0.13 14.31 0.55
CA THR A 512 -1.18 14.90 0.29
C THR A 512 -1.05 16.34 -0.20
N VAL A 513 -2.16 16.94 -0.66
CA VAL A 513 -2.19 18.38 -1.01
C VAL A 513 -1.81 19.20 0.23
N SER A 514 -0.89 20.16 0.06
CA SER A 514 -0.44 20.99 1.18
C SER A 514 -1.56 21.90 1.70
N VAL A 515 -1.49 22.23 2.99
CA VAL A 515 -2.52 22.96 3.71
C VAL A 515 -1.92 24.05 4.61
N ASP A 516 -2.75 25.04 4.90
CA ASP A 516 -2.61 25.93 6.06
C ASP A 516 -3.93 25.95 6.83
N ALA A 517 -3.89 26.26 8.12
CA ALA A 517 -5.08 26.69 8.84
C ALA A 517 -5.63 27.98 8.19
N ARG A 518 -6.94 28.09 8.07
CA ARG A 518 -7.61 29.22 7.41
C ARG A 518 -7.58 30.48 8.27
N ASP A 519 -7.84 30.31 9.56
CA ASP A 519 -7.91 31.38 10.55
C ASP A 519 -6.72 31.26 11.52
N GLY A 520 -6.40 32.34 12.24
CA GLY A 520 -5.29 32.36 13.21
C GLY A 520 -3.88 32.36 12.61
N VAL A 521 -3.74 32.35 11.29
CA VAL A 521 -2.45 32.49 10.57
C VAL A 521 -2.40 33.80 9.77
N SER A 522 -1.23 34.08 9.18
CA SER A 522 -0.99 35.26 8.35
C SER A 522 -0.72 34.88 6.89
N THR A 523 0.49 34.39 6.60
CA THR A 523 0.90 33.87 5.29
C THR A 523 1.13 32.35 5.32
N GLY A 524 0.98 31.70 6.47
CA GLY A 524 1.13 30.24 6.61
C GLY A 524 2.57 29.78 6.86
N ILE A 525 3.58 30.48 6.34
CA ILE A 525 4.99 30.02 6.38
C ILE A 525 5.73 30.23 7.71
N SER A 526 5.21 31.09 8.60
CA SER A 526 5.87 31.38 9.88
C SER A 526 5.96 30.13 10.78
N ALA A 527 6.90 30.09 11.73
CA ALA A 527 6.96 28.98 12.68
C ALA A 527 5.70 28.92 13.57
N ALA A 528 5.12 30.07 13.92
CA ALA A 528 3.86 30.13 14.65
C ALA A 528 2.67 29.65 13.80
N ASP A 529 2.62 30.05 12.53
CA ASP A 529 1.58 29.68 11.58
C ASP A 529 1.61 28.17 11.30
N ARG A 530 2.78 27.60 10.98
CA ARG A 530 2.93 26.14 10.77
C ARG A 530 2.67 25.33 12.03
N ALA A 531 3.06 25.81 13.21
CA ALA A 531 2.71 25.18 14.47
C ALA A 531 1.19 25.24 14.74
N HIS A 532 0.50 26.30 14.33
CA HIS A 532 -0.95 26.39 14.42
C HIS A 532 -1.63 25.41 13.46
N THR A 533 -1.22 25.38 12.18
CA THR A 533 -1.70 24.42 11.18
C THR A 533 -1.52 22.97 11.65
N ALA A 534 -0.37 22.62 12.23
CA ALA A 534 -0.13 21.28 12.76
C ALA A 534 -1.10 20.90 13.90
N ARG A 535 -1.41 21.83 14.81
CA ARG A 535 -2.41 21.61 15.88
C ARG A 535 -3.83 21.51 15.33
N VAL A 536 -4.20 22.33 14.34
CA VAL A 536 -5.52 22.29 13.68
C VAL A 536 -5.72 20.95 12.97
N LEU A 537 -4.70 20.44 12.27
CA LEU A 537 -4.70 19.09 11.69
C LEU A 537 -4.87 17.98 12.74
N ALA A 538 -4.31 18.17 13.94
CA ALA A 538 -4.37 17.21 15.04
C ALA A 538 -5.63 17.33 15.93
N ASP A 539 -6.55 18.27 15.65
CA ASP A 539 -7.79 18.39 16.40
C ASP A 539 -8.90 17.53 15.77
N SER A 540 -9.59 16.78 16.64
CA SER A 540 -10.78 16.00 16.31
C SER A 540 -11.99 16.85 15.94
N ALA A 541 -12.02 18.12 16.38
CA ALA A 541 -13.11 19.05 16.12
C ALA A 541 -12.96 19.86 14.82
N THR A 542 -11.77 19.87 14.21
CA THR A 542 -11.49 20.63 12.97
C THR A 542 -12.31 20.11 11.80
N GLU A 543 -12.96 21.00 11.06
CA GLU A 543 -13.74 20.71 9.86
C GLU A 543 -12.97 21.09 8.57
N PRO A 544 -13.30 20.49 7.40
CA PRO A 544 -12.59 20.73 6.13
C PRO A 544 -12.45 22.19 5.70
N TRP A 545 -13.40 23.05 6.11
CA TRP A 545 -13.49 24.47 5.76
C TRP A 545 -12.56 25.38 6.59
N GLU A 546 -11.97 24.86 7.66
CA GLU A 546 -10.96 25.52 8.50
C GLU A 546 -9.53 25.36 7.94
N LEU A 547 -9.39 24.69 6.77
CA LEU A 547 -8.12 24.47 6.08
C LEU A 547 -8.15 25.08 4.67
N THR A 548 -7.14 25.87 4.34
CA THR A 548 -6.90 26.36 2.97
C THR A 548 -5.96 25.44 2.21
N ARG A 549 -6.15 25.34 0.89
CA ARG A 549 -5.34 24.52 -0.04
C ARG A 549 -5.01 25.37 -1.28
N PRO A 550 -3.74 25.44 -1.74
CA PRO A 550 -2.54 24.91 -1.10
C PRO A 550 -2.20 25.67 0.20
N GLY A 551 -1.17 25.20 0.90
CA GLY A 551 -0.52 25.91 2.02
C GLY A 551 0.91 25.42 2.25
N HIS A 552 1.44 25.62 3.46
CA HIS A 552 2.88 25.45 3.77
C HIS A 552 3.21 24.25 4.66
N VAL A 553 2.21 23.45 5.06
CA VAL A 553 2.38 22.16 5.74
C VAL A 553 1.95 21.03 4.81
N PHE A 554 2.66 19.90 4.83
CA PHE A 554 2.45 18.76 3.93
C PHE A 554 1.95 17.53 4.71
N PRO A 555 0.64 17.27 4.81
CA PRO A 555 0.16 16.08 5.49
C PRO A 555 0.60 14.81 4.73
N LEU A 556 0.94 13.75 5.46
CA LEU A 556 1.35 12.46 4.89
C LEU A 556 0.38 11.36 5.32
N ARG A 557 -0.07 10.52 4.38
CA ARG A 557 -0.98 9.40 4.68
C ARG A 557 -0.20 8.23 5.31
N TYR A 558 -0.49 7.97 6.58
CA TYR A 558 -0.09 6.77 7.32
C TYR A 558 -0.58 5.49 6.64
N ARG A 559 0.23 4.44 6.66
CA ARG A 559 -0.23 3.08 6.34
C ARG A 559 -0.67 2.34 7.60
N GLU A 560 -1.85 1.72 7.54
CA GLU A 560 -2.40 0.98 8.66
C GLU A 560 -1.45 -0.15 9.11
N GLY A 561 -1.40 -0.39 10.43
CA GLY A 561 -0.37 -1.22 11.07
C GLY A 561 0.97 -0.50 11.35
N GLY A 562 1.23 0.65 10.73
CA GLY A 562 2.37 1.53 11.07
C GLY A 562 3.73 0.94 10.74
N VAL A 563 4.72 1.13 11.61
CA VAL A 563 6.11 0.67 11.37
C VAL A 563 6.24 -0.84 11.18
N LEU A 564 5.24 -1.60 11.63
CA LEU A 564 5.13 -3.04 11.43
C LEU A 564 4.80 -3.43 9.97
N VAL A 565 4.19 -2.52 9.20
CA VAL A 565 3.81 -2.69 7.78
C VAL A 565 4.70 -1.87 6.84
N ARG A 566 5.07 -0.64 7.23
CA ARG A 566 6.04 0.20 6.52
C ARG A 566 7.01 0.83 7.52
N ARG A 567 8.25 0.36 7.51
CA ARG A 567 9.39 0.94 8.23
C ARG A 567 9.77 2.31 7.63
N GLY A 568 9.05 3.37 7.95
CA GLY A 568 9.35 4.73 7.51
C GLY A 568 9.00 5.78 8.55
N HIS A 569 9.65 6.95 8.48
CA HIS A 569 9.46 8.02 9.46
C HIS A 569 8.01 8.52 9.54
N THR A 570 7.28 8.47 8.42
CA THR A 570 5.83 8.72 8.35
C THR A 570 5.05 7.87 9.35
N GLU A 571 5.30 6.57 9.35
CA GLU A 571 4.66 5.64 10.27
C GLU A 571 5.17 5.80 11.71
N ALA A 572 6.48 6.01 11.88
CA ALA A 572 7.09 6.21 13.20
C ALA A 572 6.51 7.43 13.93
N ALA A 573 6.26 8.55 13.23
CA ALA A 573 5.69 9.76 13.81
C ALA A 573 4.26 9.55 14.36
N VAL A 574 3.42 8.81 13.64
CA VAL A 574 2.06 8.47 14.06
C VAL A 574 2.07 7.45 15.20
N ASP A 575 2.90 6.42 15.09
CA ASP A 575 3.00 5.37 16.10
C ASP A 575 3.54 5.92 17.43
N LEU A 576 4.55 6.79 17.42
CA LEU A 576 5.05 7.48 18.62
C LEU A 576 4.00 8.38 19.26
N ALA A 577 3.24 9.16 18.47
CA ALA A 577 2.15 9.98 18.99
C ALA A 577 1.04 9.13 19.64
N ARG A 578 0.70 7.98 19.03
CA ARG A 578 -0.27 7.01 19.56
C ARG A 578 0.22 6.36 20.86
N LEU A 579 1.48 5.89 20.89
CA LEU A 579 2.10 5.29 22.08
C LEU A 579 2.22 6.28 23.25
N ALA A 580 2.40 7.57 22.94
CA ALA A 580 2.38 8.67 23.90
C ALA A 580 0.97 9.04 24.42
N GLY A 581 -0.10 8.37 23.96
CA GLY A 581 -1.48 8.64 24.37
C GLY A 581 -2.05 9.95 23.82
N LEU A 582 -1.51 10.46 22.71
CA LEU A 582 -1.95 11.69 22.04
C LEU A 582 -2.77 11.37 20.77
N THR A 583 -3.35 12.39 20.13
CA THR A 583 -3.91 12.22 18.77
C THR A 583 -2.84 11.58 17.87
N PRO A 584 -3.16 10.57 17.04
CA PRO A 584 -2.22 9.91 16.14
C PRO A 584 -1.81 10.81 14.94
N ALA A 585 -1.31 12.01 15.21
CA ALA A 585 -0.78 12.94 14.22
C ALA A 585 0.59 13.45 14.70
N GLY A 586 1.62 13.25 13.88
CA GLY A 586 2.98 13.71 14.14
C GLY A 586 3.37 14.89 13.28
N VAL A 587 4.50 15.51 13.59
CA VAL A 587 5.30 16.33 12.67
C VAL A 587 6.62 15.59 12.44
N LEU A 588 7.09 15.55 11.20
CA LEU A 588 8.45 15.12 10.86
C LEU A 588 9.12 16.07 9.88
N VAL A 589 10.45 16.14 9.93
CA VAL A 589 11.33 16.78 8.94
C VAL A 589 12.74 16.18 9.04
N GLU A 590 13.38 15.98 7.90
CA GLU A 590 14.72 15.40 7.77
C GLU A 590 15.79 16.40 8.23
N VAL A 591 16.79 15.95 9.02
CA VAL A 591 17.83 16.81 9.60
C VAL A 591 19.01 17.02 8.66
N VAL A 592 19.44 18.27 8.51
CA VAL A 592 20.48 18.69 7.56
C VAL A 592 21.73 19.26 8.24
N ASN A 593 22.84 19.21 7.52
CA ASN A 593 24.05 19.97 7.79
C ASN A 593 23.95 21.39 7.21
N ASP A 594 24.73 22.32 7.77
CA ASP A 594 24.79 23.71 7.29
C ASP A 594 25.31 23.85 5.84
N ASP A 595 25.95 22.81 5.30
CA ASP A 595 26.39 22.75 3.90
C ASP A 595 25.31 22.21 2.94
N GLY A 596 24.13 21.85 3.46
CA GLY A 596 23.00 21.31 2.70
C GLY A 596 23.05 19.79 2.48
N THR A 597 24.01 19.06 3.06
CA THR A 597 23.99 17.60 3.09
C THR A 597 23.06 17.07 4.20
N MET A 598 22.64 15.80 4.10
CA MET A 598 21.80 15.15 5.12
C MET A 598 22.70 14.59 6.24
N LYS A 599 22.33 14.82 7.51
CA LYS A 599 23.05 14.24 8.65
C LYS A 599 22.89 12.73 8.69
N ARG A 600 23.99 12.02 8.94
CA ARG A 600 24.03 10.55 9.12
C ARG A 600 24.13 10.18 10.61
N ALA A 601 23.97 8.90 10.95
CA ALA A 601 23.80 8.44 12.34
C ALA A 601 24.79 9.03 13.37
N PRO A 602 26.11 9.15 13.11
CA PRO A 602 27.04 9.78 14.07
C PRO A 602 26.74 11.27 14.30
N GLU A 603 26.49 12.04 13.25
CA GLU A 603 26.19 13.48 13.32
C GLU A 603 24.82 13.74 13.98
N LEU A 604 23.87 12.83 13.76
CA LEU A 604 22.55 12.84 14.41
C LEU A 604 22.64 12.55 15.91
N ARG A 605 23.58 11.69 16.32
CA ARG A 605 23.85 11.43 17.75
C ARG A 605 24.44 12.64 18.45
N GLU A 606 25.41 13.29 17.83
CA GLU A 606 26.00 14.54 18.32
C GLU A 606 24.92 15.64 18.43
N PHE A 607 24.10 15.81 17.39
CA PHE A 607 22.97 16.75 17.38
C PHE A 607 21.93 16.44 18.47
N ALA A 608 21.57 15.17 18.67
CA ALA A 608 20.64 14.76 19.71
C ALA A 608 21.20 15.01 21.11
N ASP A 609 22.51 14.81 21.32
CA ASP A 609 23.17 15.06 22.61
C ASP A 609 23.37 16.56 22.88
N GLU A 610 23.67 17.37 21.86
CA GLU A 610 23.73 18.85 21.96
C GLU A 610 22.38 19.45 22.40
N HIS A 611 21.28 18.96 21.84
CA HIS A 611 19.93 19.49 22.10
C HIS A 611 19.13 18.69 23.15
N GLY A 612 19.72 17.67 23.78
CA GLY A 612 19.10 16.88 24.84
C GLY A 612 17.92 15.99 24.37
N LEU A 613 17.87 15.67 23.08
CA LEU A 613 16.82 14.84 22.47
C LEU A 613 17.11 13.34 22.69
N ALA A 614 16.06 12.52 22.71
CA ALA A 614 16.23 11.07 22.56
C ALA A 614 16.45 10.74 21.07
N MET A 615 17.34 9.79 20.76
CA MET A 615 17.54 9.26 19.41
C MET A 615 17.25 7.76 19.39
N ILE A 616 16.34 7.31 18.53
CA ILE A 616 15.95 5.90 18.40
C ILE A 616 15.98 5.44 16.95
N SER A 617 16.04 4.12 16.71
CA SER A 617 15.84 3.55 15.37
C SER A 617 14.38 3.17 15.13
N ILE A 618 13.96 3.13 13.85
CA ILE A 618 12.68 2.53 13.46
C ILE A 618 12.62 1.04 13.82
N ASP A 619 13.76 0.32 13.77
CA ASP A 619 13.80 -1.11 14.11
C ASP A 619 13.57 -1.37 15.61
N ASP A 620 14.12 -0.53 16.50
CA ASP A 620 13.82 -0.60 17.93
C ASP A 620 12.36 -0.27 18.22
N LEU A 621 11.76 0.69 17.50
CA LEU A 621 10.33 0.99 17.60
C LEU A 621 9.46 -0.21 17.15
N VAL A 622 9.84 -0.90 16.07
CA VAL A 622 9.21 -2.17 15.63
C VAL A 622 9.32 -3.24 16.72
N HIS A 623 10.49 -3.40 17.34
CA HIS A 623 10.72 -4.35 18.42
C HIS A 623 9.90 -4.02 19.67
N HIS A 624 9.87 -2.75 20.09
CA HIS A 624 9.08 -2.27 21.22
C HIS A 624 7.58 -2.56 20.99
N ARG A 625 7.01 -2.15 19.84
CA ARG A 625 5.60 -2.42 19.50
C ARG A 625 5.26 -3.91 19.47
N ARG A 626 6.16 -4.78 18.98
CA ARG A 626 5.97 -6.24 19.00
C ARG A 626 6.06 -6.87 20.40
N LYS A 627 6.76 -6.21 21.33
CA LYS A 627 6.91 -6.65 22.72
C LYS A 627 5.74 -6.22 23.61
N VAL A 628 5.18 -5.03 23.39
CA VAL A 628 4.15 -4.43 24.27
C VAL A 628 2.72 -4.51 23.75
N GLU A 629 2.51 -4.58 22.43
CA GLU A 629 1.17 -4.68 21.83
C GLU A 629 0.85 -6.15 21.46
N ASN A 630 -0.42 -6.55 21.62
CA ASN A 630 -0.89 -7.86 21.15
C ASN A 630 -1.33 -7.79 19.67
N HIS A 631 -0.70 -8.60 18.83
CA HIS A 631 -0.96 -8.70 17.39
C HIS A 631 -1.63 -10.02 16.99
N VAL A 632 -1.92 -10.93 17.92
CA VAL A 632 -2.57 -12.21 17.64
C VAL A 632 -4.02 -12.25 18.13
N GLU A 633 -4.92 -12.70 17.27
CA GLU A 633 -6.32 -12.99 17.58
C GLU A 633 -6.57 -14.49 17.43
N ARG A 634 -7.05 -15.16 18.48
CA ARG A 634 -7.47 -16.56 18.43
C ARG A 634 -8.85 -16.66 17.77
N VAL A 635 -8.90 -17.09 16.52
CA VAL A 635 -10.12 -17.10 15.67
C VAL A 635 -10.81 -18.46 15.56
N ALA A 636 -10.12 -19.56 15.89
CA ALA A 636 -10.69 -20.91 15.83
C ALA A 636 -10.05 -21.86 16.86
N LEU A 637 -10.82 -22.88 17.27
CA LEU A 637 -10.36 -24.04 18.03
C LEU A 637 -11.10 -25.28 17.52
N THR A 638 -10.37 -26.38 17.28
CA THR A 638 -10.94 -27.68 16.90
C THR A 638 -10.02 -28.81 17.35
N HIS A 639 -10.55 -30.02 17.55
CA HIS A 639 -9.73 -31.23 17.58
C HIS A 639 -9.24 -31.54 16.16
N LEU A 640 -8.01 -32.05 16.07
CA LEU A 640 -7.31 -32.44 14.85
C LEU A 640 -6.62 -33.79 15.07
N PRO A 641 -7.32 -34.91 14.79
CA PRO A 641 -6.69 -36.22 14.82
C PRO A 641 -5.68 -36.35 13.68
N THR A 642 -4.47 -36.78 14.02
CA THR A 642 -3.35 -37.03 13.10
C THR A 642 -2.72 -38.39 13.38
N ASP A 643 -1.93 -38.90 12.45
CA ASP A 643 -1.15 -40.13 12.65
C ASP A 643 -0.18 -40.00 13.85
N HIS A 644 0.23 -38.76 14.17
CA HIS A 644 1.10 -38.38 15.29
C HIS A 644 0.36 -38.15 16.62
N GLY A 645 -0.98 -38.26 16.68
CA GLY A 645 -1.77 -38.01 17.89
C GLY A 645 -3.01 -37.14 17.65
N ASP A 646 -3.85 -37.00 18.66
CA ASP A 646 -5.04 -36.14 18.64
C ASP A 646 -4.70 -34.79 19.28
N PHE A 647 -4.55 -33.75 18.47
CA PHE A 647 -4.13 -32.42 18.90
C PHE A 647 -5.33 -31.47 18.95
N GLU A 648 -5.32 -30.51 19.88
CA GLU A 648 -6.13 -29.31 19.75
C GLU A 648 -5.44 -28.32 18.79
N ALA A 649 -6.12 -27.98 17.70
CA ALA A 649 -5.65 -27.01 16.72
C ALA A 649 -6.28 -25.63 16.98
N TYR A 650 -5.44 -24.70 17.44
CA TYR A 650 -5.76 -23.30 17.68
C TYR A 650 -5.41 -22.47 16.44
N GLY A 651 -6.42 -21.91 15.78
CA GLY A 651 -6.25 -21.02 14.63
C GLY A 651 -6.10 -19.57 15.06
N TYR A 652 -5.02 -18.93 14.63
CA TYR A 652 -4.70 -17.53 14.93
C TYR A 652 -4.71 -16.67 13.66
N ARG A 653 -5.13 -15.42 13.80
CA ARG A 653 -4.96 -14.36 12.80
C ARG A 653 -4.08 -13.25 13.35
N ILE A 654 -3.18 -12.73 12.54
CA ILE A 654 -2.36 -11.56 12.84
C ILE A 654 -3.16 -10.31 12.48
N THR A 655 -3.30 -9.38 13.43
CA THR A 655 -4.08 -8.14 13.24
C THR A 655 -3.42 -7.14 12.28
N VAL A 656 -2.10 -7.24 12.10
CA VAL A 656 -1.26 -6.33 11.32
C VAL A 656 -1.35 -6.59 9.81
N ASP A 657 -1.22 -7.85 9.37
CA ASP A 657 -1.14 -8.23 7.96
C ASP A 657 -2.23 -9.24 7.52
N GLY A 658 -3.07 -9.69 8.46
CA GLY A 658 -4.11 -10.68 8.21
C GLY A 658 -3.59 -12.11 8.01
N SER A 659 -2.29 -12.36 8.21
CA SER A 659 -1.72 -13.70 8.08
C SER A 659 -2.31 -14.66 9.13
N GLU A 660 -2.39 -15.93 8.79
CA GLU A 660 -3.01 -16.95 9.64
C GLU A 660 -1.97 -17.97 10.09
N HIS A 661 -1.99 -18.36 11.36
CA HIS A 661 -1.08 -19.33 11.96
C HIS A 661 -1.88 -20.41 12.69
N VAL A 662 -1.24 -21.55 12.98
CA VAL A 662 -1.87 -22.60 13.79
C VAL A 662 -0.92 -23.05 14.90
N ALA A 663 -1.45 -23.25 16.10
CA ALA A 663 -0.78 -23.99 17.16
C ALA A 663 -1.47 -25.34 17.37
N LEU A 664 -0.69 -26.42 17.36
CA LEU A 664 -1.15 -27.76 17.67
C LEU A 664 -0.72 -28.08 19.10
N VAL A 665 -1.69 -28.22 20.00
CA VAL A 665 -1.49 -28.44 21.43
C VAL A 665 -1.84 -29.89 21.78
N LEU A 666 -1.02 -30.52 22.61
CA LEU A 666 -1.29 -31.81 23.23
C LEU A 666 -1.14 -31.70 24.75
N GLY A 667 -2.08 -32.28 25.49
CA GLY A 667 -2.08 -32.25 26.96
C GLY A 667 -2.44 -30.89 27.55
N ASP A 668 -2.37 -30.79 28.88
CA ASP A 668 -2.56 -29.53 29.62
C ASP A 668 -1.23 -28.76 29.66
N LEU A 669 -1.23 -27.52 29.15
CA LEU A 669 -0.06 -26.65 29.13
C LEU A 669 0.17 -25.90 30.44
N GLY A 670 -0.76 -25.96 31.40
CA GLY A 670 -0.63 -25.31 32.70
C GLY A 670 0.51 -25.86 33.57
N GLY A 671 0.73 -25.19 34.71
CA GLY A 671 1.78 -25.53 35.68
C GLY A 671 3.11 -24.79 35.44
N ASP A 672 4.05 -24.98 36.37
CA ASP A 672 5.33 -24.27 36.39
C ASP A 672 6.44 -25.00 35.58
N GLU A 673 6.15 -26.19 35.04
CA GLU A 673 7.13 -26.99 34.28
C GLU A 673 7.24 -26.51 32.82
N PRO A 674 8.46 -26.21 32.31
CA PRO A 674 8.68 -25.74 30.94
C PRO A 674 8.05 -26.66 29.87
N VAL A 675 7.31 -26.06 28.93
CA VAL A 675 6.53 -26.79 27.91
C VAL A 675 7.43 -27.23 26.74
N LEU A 676 7.36 -28.51 26.36
CA LEU A 676 8.02 -29.00 25.14
C LEU A 676 7.41 -28.33 23.90
N THR A 677 8.20 -27.50 23.23
CA THR A 677 7.70 -26.52 22.27
C THR A 677 8.48 -26.57 20.96
N ARG A 678 7.76 -26.61 19.83
CA ARG A 678 8.32 -26.44 18.50
C ARG A 678 7.75 -25.20 17.83
N VAL A 679 8.60 -24.18 17.62
CA VAL A 679 8.27 -23.08 16.68
C VAL A 679 8.70 -23.50 15.27
N HIS A 680 7.76 -24.04 14.49
CA HIS A 680 7.96 -24.46 13.11
C HIS A 680 7.77 -23.27 12.15
N SER A 681 8.50 -23.28 11.03
CA SER A 681 8.42 -22.25 9.98
C SER A 681 7.96 -22.91 8.69
N GLU A 682 6.85 -22.43 8.13
CA GLU A 682 6.20 -22.98 6.93
C GLU A 682 7.20 -23.24 5.79
N CYS A 683 7.21 -24.47 5.29
CA CYS A 683 8.00 -24.88 4.14
C CYS A 683 7.12 -25.80 3.26
N LEU A 684 6.33 -25.21 2.35
CA LEU A 684 5.37 -25.96 1.52
C LEU A 684 6.04 -27.14 0.79
N THR A 685 7.25 -26.91 0.25
CA THR A 685 7.97 -27.95 -0.48
C THR A 685 8.40 -29.10 0.43
N GLY A 686 8.82 -28.83 1.67
CA GLY A 686 9.29 -29.86 2.61
C GLY A 686 8.17 -30.55 3.38
N ASP A 687 7.24 -29.75 3.90
CA ASP A 687 6.19 -30.19 4.82
C ASP A 687 5.05 -30.90 4.08
N VAL A 688 4.67 -30.40 2.89
CA VAL A 688 3.54 -30.94 2.11
C VAL A 688 4.00 -31.82 0.96
N PHE A 689 5.01 -31.42 0.19
CA PHE A 689 5.50 -32.19 -0.97
C PHE A 689 6.66 -33.14 -0.67
N GLY A 690 7.16 -33.20 0.57
CA GLY A 690 8.22 -34.14 0.97
C GLY A 690 9.58 -33.90 0.30
N SER A 691 9.87 -32.68 -0.16
CA SER A 691 11.11 -32.31 -0.87
C SER A 691 12.37 -32.71 -0.11
N GLN A 692 13.16 -33.61 -0.69
CA GLN A 692 14.43 -34.08 -0.12
C GLN A 692 15.52 -33.00 -0.07
N ARG A 693 15.40 -31.89 -0.82
CA ARG A 693 16.31 -30.71 -0.78
C ARG A 693 16.34 -29.96 0.56
N CYS A 694 15.46 -30.31 1.49
CA CYS A 694 15.42 -29.73 2.83
C CYS A 694 14.96 -30.76 3.86
N ASP A 695 15.14 -30.45 5.14
CA ASP A 695 14.83 -31.29 6.29
C ASP A 695 13.55 -30.85 7.05
N CYS A 696 12.81 -29.86 6.55
CA CYS A 696 11.66 -29.26 7.23
C CYS A 696 10.54 -30.27 7.56
N GLY A 697 10.07 -31.03 6.56
CA GLY A 697 9.01 -32.02 6.75
C GLY A 697 9.36 -33.12 7.75
N PRO A 698 10.55 -33.76 7.66
CA PRO A 698 11.04 -34.66 8.69
C PRO A 698 11.09 -34.04 10.09
N GLN A 699 11.63 -32.82 10.24
CA GLN A 699 11.66 -32.11 11.54
C GLN A 699 10.27 -31.83 12.10
N LEU A 700 9.26 -31.56 11.26
CA LEU A 700 7.88 -31.35 11.71
C LEU A 700 7.31 -32.62 12.35
N ARG A 701 7.43 -33.76 11.65
CA ARG A 701 6.93 -35.05 12.12
C ARG A 701 7.62 -35.48 13.41
N GLU A 702 8.96 -35.42 13.44
CA GLU A 702 9.77 -35.70 14.64
C GLU A 702 9.33 -34.83 15.84
N SER A 703 9.06 -33.53 15.62
CA SER A 703 8.57 -32.66 16.70
C SER A 703 7.20 -33.09 17.23
N MET A 704 6.30 -33.53 16.35
CA MET A 704 4.97 -34.02 16.75
C MET A 704 5.06 -35.37 17.48
N ASP A 705 5.92 -36.27 17.02
CA ASP A 705 6.17 -37.57 17.66
C ASP A 705 6.82 -37.41 19.06
N LEU A 706 7.77 -36.48 19.22
CA LEU A 706 8.37 -36.17 20.52
C LEU A 706 7.33 -35.57 21.49
N ILE A 707 6.50 -34.63 21.03
CA ILE A 707 5.41 -34.07 21.86
C ILE A 707 4.38 -35.13 22.22
N ARG A 708 4.09 -36.08 21.32
CA ARG A 708 3.23 -37.23 21.60
C ARG A 708 3.81 -38.16 22.67
N ALA A 709 5.12 -38.40 22.62
CA ALA A 709 5.81 -39.25 23.60
C ALA A 709 5.88 -38.59 24.99
N GLU A 710 6.07 -37.26 25.05
CA GLU A 710 5.98 -36.46 26.28
C GLU A 710 4.54 -36.40 26.83
N GLY A 711 3.54 -36.46 25.94
CA GLY A 711 2.11 -36.32 26.28
C GLY A 711 1.66 -34.88 26.57
N ARG A 712 2.59 -33.92 26.58
CA ARG A 712 2.38 -32.49 26.83
C ARG A 712 3.28 -31.66 25.91
N GLY A 713 2.73 -30.73 25.16
CA GLY A 713 3.54 -29.82 24.33
C GLY A 713 2.77 -29.06 23.26
N VAL A 714 3.48 -28.20 22.53
CA VAL A 714 2.90 -27.36 21.48
C VAL A 714 3.78 -27.22 20.23
N VAL A 715 3.19 -27.38 19.05
CA VAL A 715 3.79 -27.00 17.76
C VAL A 715 3.14 -25.73 17.26
N VAL A 716 3.87 -24.61 17.26
CA VAL A 716 3.44 -23.35 16.62
C VAL A 716 3.94 -23.32 15.18
N TYR A 717 3.04 -23.42 14.21
CA TYR A 717 3.34 -23.40 12.78
C TYR A 717 3.15 -22.00 12.21
N LEU A 718 4.26 -21.28 12.03
CA LEU A 718 4.28 -19.92 11.47
C LEU A 718 4.24 -19.94 9.95
N ARG A 719 3.14 -19.41 9.38
CA ARG A 719 2.98 -19.21 7.94
C ARG A 719 3.59 -17.88 7.49
N GLY A 720 3.87 -17.76 6.20
CA GLY A 720 4.63 -16.64 5.63
C GLY A 720 6.16 -16.77 5.78
N HIS A 721 6.65 -17.78 6.50
CA HIS A 721 8.09 -18.04 6.68
C HIS A 721 8.74 -18.80 5.51
N GLU A 722 7.98 -19.15 4.47
CA GLU A 722 8.47 -19.89 3.30
C GLU A 722 9.68 -19.18 2.65
N GLY A 723 10.69 -19.97 2.28
CA GLY A 723 11.95 -19.48 1.74
C GLY A 723 12.82 -18.70 2.72
N ARG A 724 12.54 -18.74 4.03
CA ARG A 724 13.06 -17.81 5.05
C ARG A 724 12.42 -16.42 4.99
N GLY A 725 11.12 -16.36 4.70
CA GLY A 725 10.34 -15.12 4.65
C GLY A 725 10.36 -14.39 3.31
N ILE A 726 11.12 -14.88 2.32
CA ILE A 726 11.11 -14.33 0.94
C ILE A 726 9.92 -14.83 0.11
N GLY A 727 9.21 -15.87 0.57
CA GLY A 727 8.07 -16.47 -0.10
C GLY A 727 8.43 -17.54 -1.14
N LEU A 728 7.40 -18.28 -1.58
CA LEU A 728 7.55 -19.48 -2.41
C LEU A 728 8.21 -19.23 -3.77
N VAL A 729 7.81 -18.18 -4.49
CA VAL A 729 8.34 -17.90 -5.84
C VAL A 729 9.81 -17.53 -5.79
N ALA A 730 10.19 -16.66 -4.86
CA ALA A 730 11.59 -16.27 -4.65
C ALA A 730 12.46 -17.45 -4.20
N LYS A 731 11.94 -18.35 -3.35
CA LYS A 731 12.61 -19.62 -3.01
C LYS A 731 12.88 -20.48 -4.25
N LEU A 732 11.91 -20.61 -5.17
CA LEU A 732 12.10 -21.38 -6.40
C LEU A 732 13.10 -20.71 -7.36
N GLN A 733 13.15 -19.37 -7.39
CA GLN A 733 14.20 -18.63 -8.11
C GLN A 733 15.59 -18.85 -7.48
N ALA A 734 15.67 -18.87 -6.14
CA ALA A 734 16.91 -19.20 -5.44
C ALA A 734 17.34 -20.66 -5.71
N TYR A 735 16.40 -21.61 -5.78
CA TYR A 735 16.68 -22.98 -6.22
C TYR A 735 17.20 -23.04 -7.66
N GLN A 736 16.66 -22.25 -8.59
CA GLN A 736 17.18 -22.17 -9.96
C GLN A 736 18.63 -21.66 -10.01
N LEU A 737 19.03 -20.75 -9.11
CA LEU A 737 20.42 -20.32 -8.96
C LEU A 737 21.30 -21.39 -8.28
N GLN A 738 20.75 -22.16 -7.34
CA GLN A 738 21.42 -23.28 -6.68
C GLN A 738 21.66 -24.45 -7.63
N ASP A 739 20.73 -24.73 -8.53
CA ASP A 739 20.90 -25.68 -9.65
C ASP A 739 22.04 -25.24 -10.59
N GLY A 740 22.38 -23.94 -10.60
CA GLY A 740 23.54 -23.36 -11.26
C GLY A 740 24.82 -23.32 -10.41
N GLY A 741 24.85 -23.96 -9.23
CA GLY A 741 26.02 -24.09 -8.35
C GLY A 741 26.20 -22.98 -7.31
N ARG A 742 25.20 -22.14 -7.05
CA ARG A 742 25.21 -21.17 -5.93
C ARG A 742 24.76 -21.82 -4.63
N ASP A 743 25.19 -21.32 -3.47
CA ASP A 743 24.57 -21.72 -2.20
C ASP A 743 23.32 -20.89 -1.87
N THR A 744 22.67 -21.20 -0.75
CA THR A 744 21.41 -20.55 -0.35
C THR A 744 21.57 -19.07 0.01
N VAL A 745 22.68 -18.65 0.60
CA VAL A 745 22.91 -17.23 0.96
C VAL A 745 23.18 -16.44 -0.32
N ASP A 746 24.10 -16.94 -1.13
CA ASP A 746 24.55 -16.24 -2.34
C ASP A 746 23.45 -16.17 -3.41
N ALA A 747 22.57 -17.17 -3.48
CA ALA A 747 21.39 -17.14 -4.36
C ALA A 747 20.37 -16.08 -3.93
N ASN A 748 20.13 -15.90 -2.63
CA ASN A 748 19.22 -14.85 -2.13
C ASN A 748 19.79 -13.45 -2.40
N LEU A 749 21.08 -13.24 -2.10
CA LEU A 749 21.75 -11.95 -2.30
C LEU A 749 21.77 -11.54 -3.79
N ASP A 750 21.98 -12.48 -4.72
CA ASP A 750 21.90 -12.21 -6.17
C ASP A 750 20.51 -11.78 -6.65
N LEU A 751 19.45 -12.26 -5.98
CA LEU A 751 18.07 -11.84 -6.25
C LEU A 751 17.74 -10.49 -5.59
N GLY A 752 18.67 -9.88 -4.86
CA GLY A 752 18.44 -8.66 -4.08
C GLY A 752 17.61 -8.90 -2.82
N LEU A 753 17.64 -10.13 -2.28
CA LEU A 753 16.85 -10.56 -1.13
C LEU A 753 17.73 -10.78 0.10
N PRO A 754 17.20 -10.58 1.33
CA PRO A 754 17.93 -10.91 2.55
C PRO A 754 18.19 -12.42 2.67
N ALA A 755 19.25 -12.78 3.39
CA ALA A 755 19.57 -14.18 3.69
C ALA A 755 18.50 -14.85 4.57
N ASP A 756 17.91 -14.09 5.50
CA ASP A 756 16.78 -14.49 6.32
C ASP A 756 15.90 -13.26 6.65
N ALA A 757 14.58 -13.38 6.49
CA ALA A 757 13.60 -12.33 6.79
C ALA A 757 12.57 -12.76 7.84
N ARG A 758 12.77 -13.93 8.48
CA ARG A 758 11.81 -14.48 9.45
C ARG A 758 11.79 -13.69 10.75
N HIS A 759 10.64 -13.64 11.41
CA HIS A 759 10.52 -13.08 12.75
C HIS A 759 9.62 -13.95 13.64
N TYR A 760 10.03 -14.18 14.89
CA TYR A 760 9.34 -15.11 15.78
C TYR A 760 8.39 -14.45 16.79
N GLY A 761 8.21 -13.12 16.71
CA GLY A 761 7.31 -12.36 17.60
C GLY A 761 5.89 -12.94 17.67
N ALA A 762 5.30 -13.28 16.50
CA ALA A 762 3.99 -13.93 16.44
C ALA A 762 3.92 -15.26 17.22
N ALA A 763 4.97 -16.09 17.18
CA ALA A 763 5.01 -17.32 17.97
C ALA A 763 5.05 -17.03 19.48
N THR A 764 5.81 -16.03 19.93
CA THR A 764 5.84 -15.67 21.36
C THR A 764 4.50 -15.16 21.87
N GLN A 765 3.74 -14.44 21.05
CA GLN A 765 2.40 -13.99 21.40
C GLN A 765 1.38 -15.14 21.41
N VAL A 766 1.47 -16.07 20.45
CA VAL A 766 0.69 -17.33 20.48
C VAL A 766 0.99 -18.15 21.74
N LEU A 767 2.26 -18.29 22.12
CA LEU A 767 2.64 -19.02 23.34
C LEU A 767 2.08 -18.35 24.61
N LYS A 768 2.19 -17.01 24.71
CA LYS A 768 1.59 -16.25 25.83
C LYS A 768 0.06 -16.36 25.88
N ASP A 769 -0.62 -16.36 24.74
CA ASP A 769 -2.08 -16.56 24.68
C ASP A 769 -2.50 -17.97 25.11
N LEU A 770 -1.64 -18.98 24.88
CA LEU A 770 -1.77 -20.34 25.41
C LEU A 770 -1.34 -20.47 26.89
N GLY A 771 -0.90 -19.39 27.55
CA GLY A 771 -0.42 -19.40 28.94
C GLY A 771 1.02 -19.92 29.11
N VAL A 772 1.77 -20.09 28.02
CA VAL A 772 3.13 -20.64 28.03
C VAL A 772 4.17 -19.52 28.13
N HIS A 773 4.92 -19.52 29.23
CA HIS A 773 5.99 -18.55 29.51
C HIS A 773 7.39 -19.16 29.50
N ASP A 774 7.48 -20.46 29.78
CA ASP A 774 8.73 -21.23 29.87
C ASP A 774 8.67 -22.43 28.92
N VAL A 775 9.73 -22.65 28.13
CA VAL A 775 9.77 -23.70 27.10
C VAL A 775 11.04 -24.54 27.09
N ARG A 776 10.88 -25.81 26.72
CA ARG A 776 11.95 -26.68 26.20
C ARG A 776 11.85 -26.64 24.68
N LEU A 777 12.76 -25.94 24.02
CA LEU A 777 12.61 -25.55 22.61
C LEU A 777 13.25 -26.57 21.65
N LEU A 778 12.44 -27.22 20.83
CA LEU A 778 12.86 -28.15 19.78
C LEU A 778 13.50 -27.41 18.59
N THR A 779 14.82 -27.13 18.68
CA THR A 779 15.53 -26.38 17.65
C THR A 779 17.05 -26.60 17.54
N ASN A 780 17.51 -26.62 16.29
CA ASN A 780 18.92 -26.57 15.89
C ASN A 780 19.34 -25.15 15.45
N ASN A 781 18.56 -24.12 15.79
CA ASN A 781 18.86 -22.72 15.47
C ASN A 781 18.97 -21.87 16.75
N PRO A 782 20.17 -21.43 17.14
CA PRO A 782 20.36 -20.51 18.27
C PRO A 782 19.53 -19.22 18.15
N ASP A 783 19.36 -18.66 16.94
CA ASP A 783 18.60 -17.41 16.74
C ASP A 783 17.13 -17.51 17.16
N LYS A 784 16.56 -18.72 17.18
CA LYS A 784 15.21 -18.91 17.71
C LYS A 784 15.17 -18.75 19.22
N VAL A 785 16.20 -19.20 19.93
CA VAL A 785 16.31 -19.06 21.40
C VAL A 785 16.31 -17.58 21.75
N SER A 786 17.28 -16.83 21.24
CA SER A 786 17.42 -15.39 21.50
C SER A 786 16.20 -14.59 21.05
N SER A 787 15.56 -14.98 19.94
CA SER A 787 14.29 -14.37 19.51
C SER A 787 13.15 -14.59 20.50
N LEU A 788 12.95 -15.82 21.02
CA LEU A 788 11.88 -16.08 21.98
C LEU A 788 12.11 -15.32 23.30
N GLU A 789 13.34 -15.31 23.80
CA GLU A 789 13.73 -14.61 25.02
C GLU A 789 13.54 -13.09 24.90
N THR A 790 13.94 -12.49 23.77
CA THR A 790 13.78 -11.05 23.49
C THR A 790 12.33 -10.58 23.62
N TYR A 791 11.37 -11.42 23.18
CA TYR A 791 9.94 -11.13 23.30
C TYR A 791 9.31 -11.67 24.60
N GLY A 792 10.09 -12.21 25.54
CA GLY A 792 9.65 -12.60 26.87
C GLY A 792 8.96 -13.96 26.94
N VAL A 793 9.53 -14.96 26.29
CA VAL A 793 9.31 -16.39 26.56
C VAL A 793 10.67 -17.00 26.91
N HIS A 794 10.84 -17.52 28.11
CA HIS A 794 12.10 -18.08 28.59
C HIS A 794 12.34 -19.48 28.02
N VAL A 795 13.58 -19.75 27.59
CA VAL A 795 13.96 -21.04 27.01
C VAL A 795 14.83 -21.80 28.01
N ALA A 796 14.18 -22.60 28.85
CA ALA A 796 14.85 -23.37 29.91
C ALA A 796 15.79 -24.45 29.37
N GLU A 797 15.51 -24.99 28.18
CA GLU A 797 16.33 -26.00 27.51
C GLU A 797 16.22 -25.83 25.98
N ARG A 798 17.32 -26.03 25.25
CA ARG A 798 17.31 -26.25 23.80
C ARG A 798 17.44 -27.74 23.52
N VAL A 799 16.37 -28.34 23.01
CA VAL A 799 16.32 -29.77 22.65
C VAL A 799 16.63 -29.88 21.14
N PRO A 800 17.69 -30.60 20.73
CA PRO A 800 18.02 -30.77 19.32
C PRO A 800 17.01 -31.68 18.59
N LEU A 801 16.93 -31.53 17.27
CA LEU A 801 16.22 -32.42 16.35
C LEU A 801 17.23 -33.14 15.45
N THR A 802 16.91 -34.37 15.05
CA THR A 802 17.80 -35.23 14.28
C THR A 802 18.01 -34.69 12.86
N PRO A 803 19.24 -34.30 12.46
CA PRO A 803 19.52 -33.97 11.07
C PRO A 803 19.30 -35.21 10.19
N ARG A 804 18.65 -35.04 9.02
CA ARG A 804 18.49 -36.12 8.03
C ARG A 804 19.23 -35.78 6.73
N PRO A 805 20.57 -35.89 6.71
CA PRO A 805 21.35 -35.66 5.51
C PRO A 805 21.04 -36.69 4.43
N ASN A 806 21.05 -36.25 3.18
CA ASN A 806 20.98 -37.07 1.98
C ASN A 806 21.68 -36.33 0.82
N GLY A 807 21.84 -37.01 -0.33
CA GLY A 807 22.54 -36.45 -1.50
C GLY A 807 21.93 -35.16 -2.10
N HIS A 808 20.70 -34.79 -1.73
CA HIS A 808 20.03 -33.56 -2.19
C HIS A 808 20.04 -32.40 -1.19
N ASN A 809 20.39 -32.62 0.08
CA ASN A 809 20.37 -31.57 1.11
C ASN A 809 21.67 -31.38 1.90
N ILE A 810 22.69 -32.23 1.73
CA ILE A 810 23.92 -32.16 2.53
C ILE A 810 24.59 -30.78 2.44
N ASP A 811 24.67 -30.18 1.26
CA ASP A 811 25.28 -28.86 1.07
C ASP A 811 24.42 -27.73 1.68
N TYR A 812 23.09 -27.89 1.69
CA TYR A 812 22.17 -26.99 2.38
C TYR A 812 22.30 -27.08 3.92
N LEU A 813 22.50 -28.29 4.46
CA LEU A 813 22.74 -28.51 5.89
C LEU A 813 24.12 -27.97 6.32
N ARG A 814 25.16 -28.17 5.51
CA ARG A 814 26.48 -27.53 5.70
C ARG A 814 26.36 -26.01 5.63
N THR A 815 25.68 -25.45 4.63
CA THR A 815 25.44 -23.99 4.55
C THR A 815 24.74 -23.45 5.79
N LYS A 816 23.74 -24.17 6.33
CA LYS A 816 23.08 -23.82 7.60
C LYS A 816 24.08 -23.75 8.77
N ARG A 817 24.94 -24.75 8.91
CA ARG A 817 25.94 -24.80 9.99
C ARG A 817 27.00 -23.72 9.80
N ASP A 818 27.67 -23.74 8.66
CA ASP A 818 28.91 -23.00 8.40
C ASP A 818 28.67 -21.50 8.12
N ARG A 819 27.51 -21.12 7.56
CA ARG A 819 27.19 -19.72 7.19
C ARG A 819 26.01 -19.11 7.95
N MET A 820 25.24 -19.90 8.71
CA MET A 820 24.02 -19.43 9.37
C MET A 820 23.92 -19.84 10.85
N GLY A 821 25.04 -20.25 11.46
CA GLY A 821 25.12 -20.49 12.91
C GLY A 821 24.25 -21.63 13.44
N HIS A 822 23.70 -22.49 12.58
CA HIS A 822 22.91 -23.64 13.03
C HIS A 822 23.81 -24.70 13.68
N ASP A 823 23.33 -25.24 14.79
CA ASP A 823 24.02 -26.32 15.49
C ASP A 823 23.60 -27.68 14.90
N LEU A 824 24.48 -28.28 14.09
CA LEU A 824 24.22 -29.48 13.30
C LEU A 824 25.45 -30.40 13.33
N ASP A 825 25.58 -31.13 14.43
CA ASP A 825 26.59 -32.17 14.59
C ASP A 825 26.40 -33.35 13.62
N GLY A 826 27.49 -34.09 13.37
CA GLY A 826 27.47 -35.35 12.64
C GLY A 826 27.33 -35.26 11.11
N LEU A 827 27.19 -34.06 10.52
CA LEU A 827 27.03 -33.89 9.06
C LEU A 827 28.21 -34.38 8.20
N ASP A 828 29.40 -34.54 8.78
CA ASP A 828 30.62 -34.94 8.05
C ASP A 828 31.06 -36.39 8.34
N ALA A 829 30.20 -37.21 8.96
CA ALA A 829 30.37 -38.65 8.92
C ALA A 829 30.31 -39.14 7.45
N PRO A 830 31.18 -40.08 7.03
CA PRO A 830 31.00 -40.71 5.73
C PRO A 830 29.61 -41.35 5.68
N ALA A 831 28.96 -41.28 4.52
CA ALA A 831 27.72 -42.01 4.28
C ALA A 831 28.05 -43.51 4.20
N ASP A 832 28.16 -44.16 5.36
CA ASP A 832 28.08 -45.61 5.45
C ASP A 832 26.80 -46.05 4.73
N GLU A 833 26.92 -47.15 3.99
CA GLU A 833 25.91 -47.65 3.07
C GLU A 833 24.59 -47.94 3.81
N ALA A 834 23.72 -46.93 3.86
CA ALA A 834 22.32 -47.09 4.20
C ALA A 834 21.67 -47.91 3.08
N SER A 835 21.77 -49.23 3.24
CA SER A 835 21.36 -50.23 2.26
C SER A 835 20.01 -49.90 1.64
N ASP A 836 19.94 -49.91 0.31
CA ASP A 836 18.69 -50.04 -0.44
C ASP A 836 18.06 -51.40 -0.11
N GLN A 837 17.38 -51.47 1.04
CA GLN A 837 16.38 -52.50 1.32
C GLN A 837 15.03 -51.96 0.87
N HIS A 838 14.86 -51.92 -0.44
CA HIS A 838 13.53 -52.04 -1.02
C HIS A 838 12.90 -53.33 -0.49
N PRO A 839 11.68 -53.30 0.05
CA PRO A 839 10.87 -54.50 0.17
C PRO A 839 10.61 -55.00 -1.24
N ASP A 840 11.14 -56.16 -1.58
CA ASP A 840 10.88 -56.85 -2.83
C ASP A 840 9.47 -57.44 -2.75
N ASP A 841 8.47 -56.69 -3.23
CA ASP A 841 7.09 -57.16 -3.35
C ASP A 841 7.01 -58.19 -4.49
N SER A 842 7.37 -59.41 -4.12
CA SER A 842 7.32 -60.67 -4.85
C SER A 842 6.29 -60.76 -5.98
N GLU A 843 6.78 -60.93 -7.21
CA GLU A 843 6.10 -61.79 -8.18
C GLU A 843 6.38 -63.25 -7.84
N GLU A 844 5.41 -63.97 -7.26
CA GLU A 844 5.38 -65.43 -7.38
C GLU A 844 3.97 -65.89 -7.80
N GLN A 845 3.90 -66.61 -8.92
CA GLN A 845 2.66 -67.07 -9.53
C GLN A 845 2.27 -68.45 -8.99
N GLN A 846 1.05 -68.57 -8.44
CA GLN A 846 0.22 -69.79 -8.53
C GLN A 846 -1.26 -69.52 -8.25
#